data_AF-A0A1E4IMU5-F1
#
_entry.id   AF-A0A1E4IMU5-F1
#
_cell.length_a   1.000
_cell.length_b   1.000
_cell.length_c   1.000
_cell.angle_alpha   90.00
_cell.angle_beta   90.00
_cell.angle_gamma   90.00
#
_symmetry.space_group_name_H-M   'P 1'
#
loop_
_entity.id
_entity.type
_entity.pdbx_description
1 polymer ?
#
loop_
_entity_poly.entity_id
_entity_poly.type
_entity_poly.pdbx_seq_one_letter_code
_entity_poly.pdbx_strand_id
1 'polypeptide(L)'
;MPEPVTAKVGAEALTARQQRHLAWLLLAWTAFIVYGSWVPLNFQAQDPLQVWQQLWSWSPASALRANRLDAAVNVLLTVPLGLGLALLWTPPGARHAGVWRGSGIVLMVLALSLLVEWGQGFLPGRSESMGDVLAQSAGTLLGLLLHALAGPRMRRRLAALDAALDARSRVAQMLHLYLLGLLLFALMPLDLTLDLGELYGKWRSARVLWLPFSGLRGTPADVLYELVTDVLLWLPVGLLWRLDAPRRGAARIAWRAALLALALEAAQLLVLSRVSDATDVLLAALGTWLGALVLPLLQPAAADGGARLRRMAGIAVLLWLPLVVWIYGWPFALRWPAPGGAAFAEAFLRIPFLTYFRRDEFGALNEILRKLLVFLPGGLLLRVACGRAAVANPSRVKGVSGVAALAALAFALEAGQVLLADRVADLTDALLATLGAAAGWRLAAWLQSGPTVSHAFAGSGRPLSRPAGEGRGEGAGTRPSSPATAGARACAPRHLLTIAALALAIGVLARLPGVPYNVAKLVPAGPAGVAAAIGLALAAWWLAALPVAAFARASMRLALALPLWLLLHGLVAFAVLRLSVPLPMLHKVIGAPVLGWPALWEDLLRYLALHAALLLPLCGAAALVQLLRDATALARLVYWALLAALFAWPLHWVVVERAATDNLTELMRGGGSLLASSSLAAAIMALGVAAGALACLPGVRGRRRPLLLALALALAGVPLALLAGLEPAVSKYGQVFSALQFILSAGRDAYAAPAELALRGGLALLACTGALAWLQRPWWQVARLPEPRRSAPAPRSRPASA
;
A
#
# COMPACT_ATOMS: atom_id res chain seq x y z
N MET A 1 1.85 -51.77 -9.52
CA MET A 1 2.18 -50.71 -8.54
C MET A 1 1.74 -49.38 -9.12
N PRO A 2 0.66 -48.73 -8.63
CA PRO A 2 0.26 -47.43 -9.14
C PRO A 2 1.13 -46.34 -8.52
N GLU A 3 1.70 -45.47 -9.36
CA GLU A 3 2.38 -44.24 -8.95
C GLU A 3 1.43 -43.36 -8.10
N PRO A 4 1.91 -42.72 -7.03
CA PRO A 4 1.09 -41.78 -6.27
C PRO A 4 0.88 -40.49 -7.07
N VAL A 5 -0.29 -40.39 -7.71
CA VAL A 5 -0.81 -39.19 -8.41
C VAL A 5 -0.91 -37.95 -7.50
N THR A 6 -0.75 -38.10 -6.18
CA THR A 6 -0.88 -37.02 -5.19
C THR A 6 0.36 -36.12 -5.06
N ALA A 7 1.53 -36.52 -5.56
CA ALA A 7 2.76 -35.71 -5.44
C ALA A 7 2.90 -34.60 -6.50
N LYS A 8 2.25 -34.72 -7.67
CA LYS A 8 2.40 -33.73 -8.77
C LYS A 8 1.64 -32.42 -8.54
N VAL A 9 0.58 -32.41 -7.73
CA VAL A 9 -0.28 -31.22 -7.54
C VAL A 9 0.37 -30.17 -6.62
N GLY A 10 1.28 -30.57 -5.73
CA GLY A 10 1.95 -29.65 -4.80
C GLY A 10 3.00 -28.74 -5.45
N ALA A 11 3.58 -29.15 -6.58
CA ALA A 11 4.73 -28.48 -7.21
C ALA A 11 4.36 -27.28 -8.10
N GLU A 12 3.07 -27.06 -8.38
CA GLU A 12 2.63 -26.02 -9.33
C GLU A 12 1.93 -24.84 -8.68
N ALA A 13 1.62 -24.86 -7.38
CA ALA A 13 0.98 -23.74 -6.71
C ALA A 13 2.03 -22.75 -6.16
N LEU A 14 1.81 -21.44 -6.38
CA LEU A 14 2.64 -20.40 -5.75
C LEU A 14 2.45 -20.44 -4.23
N THR A 15 3.54 -20.30 -3.47
CA THR A 15 3.49 -20.20 -2.01
C THR A 15 2.78 -18.92 -1.57
N ALA A 16 2.29 -18.87 -0.33
CA ALA A 16 1.62 -17.67 0.21
C ALA A 16 2.54 -16.43 0.22
N ARG A 17 3.86 -16.63 0.35
CA ARG A 17 4.86 -15.57 0.26
C ARG A 17 4.97 -15.03 -1.17
N GLN A 18 5.09 -15.92 -2.16
CA GLN A 18 5.18 -15.56 -3.58
C GLN A 18 3.93 -14.84 -4.06
N GLN A 19 2.75 -15.34 -3.70
CA GLN A 19 1.50 -14.68 -4.05
C GLN A 19 1.44 -13.26 -3.47
N ARG A 20 1.93 -13.06 -2.25
CA ARG A 20 1.99 -11.74 -1.63
C ARG A 20 2.97 -10.81 -2.34
N HIS A 21 4.17 -11.29 -2.66
CA HIS A 21 5.18 -10.50 -3.38
C HIS A 21 4.70 -10.12 -4.78
N LEU A 22 4.15 -11.07 -5.53
CA LEU A 22 3.61 -10.84 -6.86
C LEU A 22 2.40 -9.88 -6.81
N ALA A 23 1.53 -9.98 -5.81
CA ALA A 23 0.43 -9.04 -5.63
C ALA A 23 0.91 -7.61 -5.35
N TRP A 24 1.93 -7.44 -4.50
CA TRP A 24 2.53 -6.11 -4.27
C TRP A 24 3.22 -5.56 -5.50
N LEU A 25 3.93 -6.41 -6.25
CA LEU A 25 4.56 -6.02 -7.50
C LEU A 25 3.52 -5.54 -8.52
N LEU A 26 2.43 -6.29 -8.69
CA LEU A 26 1.36 -5.91 -9.63
C LEU A 26 0.63 -4.66 -9.18
N LEU A 27 0.39 -4.47 -7.88
CA LEU A 27 -0.19 -3.25 -7.37
C LEU A 27 0.71 -2.04 -7.63
N ALA A 28 2.02 -2.18 -7.37
CA ALA A 28 3.00 -1.14 -7.67
C ALA A 28 3.08 -0.86 -9.18
N TRP A 29 3.00 -1.90 -10.00
CA TRP A 29 2.99 -1.79 -11.47
C TRP A 29 1.73 -1.10 -11.99
N THR A 30 0.55 -1.43 -11.46
CA THR A 30 -0.70 -0.74 -11.78
C THR A 30 -0.64 0.73 -11.35
N ALA A 31 -0.14 1.01 -10.15
CA ALA A 31 0.04 2.39 -9.70
C ALA A 31 1.01 3.17 -10.60
N PHE A 32 2.09 2.52 -11.05
CA PHE A 32 3.04 3.08 -12.01
C PHE A 32 2.37 3.43 -13.35
N ILE A 33 1.56 2.52 -13.92
CA ILE A 33 0.81 2.77 -15.16
C ILE A 33 -0.12 3.97 -15.00
N VAL A 34 -0.94 4.00 -13.95
CA VAL A 34 -1.91 5.09 -13.70
C VAL A 34 -1.17 6.41 -13.49
N TYR A 35 -0.19 6.42 -12.59
CA TYR A 35 0.57 7.61 -12.26
C TYR A 35 1.30 8.15 -13.49
N GLY A 36 2.07 7.31 -14.21
CA GLY A 36 2.81 7.71 -15.40
C GLY A 36 1.93 8.27 -16.52
N SER A 37 0.70 7.78 -16.64
CA SER A 37 -0.28 8.29 -17.61
C SER A 37 -0.84 9.66 -17.21
N TRP A 38 -0.94 9.94 -15.90
CA TRP A 38 -1.56 11.17 -15.39
C TRP A 38 -0.60 12.27 -14.97
N VAL A 39 0.72 12.04 -14.92
CA VAL A 39 1.70 13.13 -14.72
C VAL A 39 1.57 14.15 -15.86
N PRO A 40 1.43 15.46 -15.56
CA PRO A 40 1.80 16.13 -14.30
C PRO A 40 0.68 16.35 -13.27
N LEU A 41 -0.49 15.70 -13.37
CA LEU A 41 -1.63 15.77 -12.44
C LEU A 41 -2.27 17.18 -12.28
N ASN A 42 -2.10 18.04 -13.28
CA ASN A 42 -2.71 19.37 -13.35
C ASN A 42 -4.10 19.31 -14.01
N PHE A 43 -5.03 18.61 -13.36
CA PHE A 43 -6.40 18.44 -13.86
C PHE A 43 -7.08 19.79 -14.08
N GLN A 44 -7.60 20.00 -15.29
CA GLN A 44 -8.43 21.14 -15.66
C GLN A 44 -9.87 20.69 -15.83
N ALA A 45 -10.80 21.51 -15.37
CA ALA A 45 -12.22 21.27 -15.55
C ALA A 45 -12.56 21.33 -17.05
N GLN A 46 -12.94 20.19 -17.61
CA GLN A 46 -13.52 20.07 -18.95
C GLN A 46 -14.86 19.36 -18.85
N ASP A 47 -15.71 19.49 -19.86
CA ASP A 47 -16.97 18.76 -19.90
C ASP A 47 -16.70 17.24 -20.04
N PRO A 48 -17.07 16.41 -19.04
CA PRO A 48 -16.86 14.98 -19.07
C PRO A 48 -17.42 14.28 -20.31
N LEU A 49 -18.53 14.79 -20.86
CA LEU A 49 -19.16 14.24 -22.03
C LEU A 49 -18.34 14.53 -23.29
N GLN A 50 -17.74 15.72 -23.39
CA GLN A 50 -16.86 16.07 -24.50
C GLN A 50 -15.60 15.22 -24.50
N VAL A 51 -14.94 15.06 -23.34
CA VAL A 51 -13.77 14.19 -23.19
C VAL A 51 -14.12 12.74 -23.55
N TRP A 52 -15.29 12.25 -23.12
CA TRP A 52 -15.76 10.93 -23.51
C TRP A 52 -15.96 10.83 -25.03
N GLN A 53 -16.59 11.82 -25.66
CA GLN A 53 -16.78 11.84 -27.12
C GLN A 53 -15.45 11.92 -27.88
N GLN A 54 -14.48 12.68 -27.38
CA GLN A 54 -13.15 12.81 -27.96
C GLN A 54 -12.37 11.49 -27.90
N LEU A 55 -12.45 10.73 -26.80
CA LEU A 55 -11.88 9.39 -26.70
C LEU A 55 -12.38 8.46 -27.84
N TRP A 56 -13.66 8.56 -28.19
CA TRP A 56 -14.29 7.79 -29.28
C TRP A 56 -14.06 8.36 -30.68
N SER A 57 -13.51 9.59 -30.80
CA SER A 57 -13.19 10.20 -32.09
C SER A 57 -11.98 9.56 -32.80
N TRP A 58 -11.31 8.62 -32.12
CA TRP A 58 -10.20 7.85 -32.65
C TRP A 58 -10.57 7.07 -33.92
N SER A 59 -9.66 7.05 -34.90
CA SER A 59 -9.80 6.27 -36.14
C SER A 59 -8.60 5.35 -36.41
N PRO A 60 -8.77 4.25 -37.16
CA PRO A 60 -7.65 3.41 -37.61
C PRO A 60 -6.64 4.18 -38.49
N ALA A 61 -7.08 5.20 -39.23
CA ALA A 61 -6.22 6.04 -40.06
C ALA A 61 -5.34 7.01 -39.23
N SER A 62 -5.80 7.42 -38.04
CA SER A 62 -4.96 8.15 -37.08
C SER A 62 -3.93 7.24 -36.41
N ALA A 63 -4.23 5.95 -36.19
CA ALA A 63 -3.29 4.99 -35.62
C ALA A 63 -2.09 4.68 -36.56
N LEU A 64 -2.28 4.74 -37.88
CA LEU A 64 -1.18 4.58 -38.85
C LEU A 64 -0.22 5.80 -38.89
N ARG A 65 -0.71 6.98 -38.49
CA ARG A 65 0.07 8.21 -38.34
C ARG A 65 0.66 8.39 -36.94
N ALA A 66 0.15 7.66 -35.95
CA ALA A 66 0.63 7.69 -34.58
C ALA A 66 2.01 7.04 -34.46
N ASN A 67 2.76 7.48 -33.45
CA ASN A 67 4.09 6.97 -33.16
C ASN A 67 4.00 5.48 -32.76
N ARG A 68 4.53 4.59 -33.61
CA ARG A 68 4.50 3.13 -33.38
C ARG A 68 5.17 2.71 -32.07
N LEU A 69 6.11 3.52 -31.58
CA LEU A 69 6.77 3.31 -30.30
C LEU A 69 5.79 3.48 -29.12
N ASP A 70 4.90 4.46 -29.16
CA ASP A 70 3.95 4.72 -28.06
C ASP A 70 2.93 3.58 -27.94
N ALA A 71 2.40 3.10 -29.08
CA ALA A 71 1.53 1.94 -29.11
C ALA A 71 2.25 0.68 -28.59
N ALA A 72 3.52 0.46 -28.95
CA ALA A 72 4.31 -0.67 -28.46
C ALA A 72 4.55 -0.59 -26.95
N VAL A 73 4.82 0.61 -26.41
CA VAL A 73 4.96 0.84 -24.97
C VAL A 73 3.65 0.51 -24.25
N ASN A 74 2.51 0.97 -24.75
CA ASN A 74 1.19 0.70 -24.15
C ASN A 74 0.82 -0.80 -24.14
N VAL A 75 1.20 -1.55 -25.19
CA VAL A 75 1.14 -3.02 -25.18
C VAL A 75 2.06 -3.58 -24.09
N LEU A 76 3.34 -3.21 -24.10
CA LEU A 76 4.35 -3.76 -23.19
C LEU A 76 4.04 -3.48 -21.71
N LEU A 77 3.43 -2.34 -21.38
CA LEU A 77 3.04 -2.00 -20.02
C LEU A 77 2.03 -2.99 -19.42
N THR A 78 1.10 -3.49 -20.22
CA THR A 78 0.01 -4.36 -19.74
C THR A 78 0.29 -5.85 -19.87
N VAL A 79 1.31 -6.26 -20.63
CA VAL A 79 1.76 -7.67 -20.71
C VAL A 79 2.13 -8.24 -19.33
N PRO A 80 3.03 -7.61 -18.53
CA PRO A 80 3.35 -8.09 -17.19
C PRO A 80 2.13 -8.11 -16.26
N LEU A 81 1.22 -7.16 -16.43
CA LEU A 81 0.01 -7.06 -15.63
C LEU A 81 -0.94 -8.25 -15.90
N GLY A 82 -1.26 -8.51 -17.18
CA GLY A 82 -2.09 -9.64 -17.58
C GLY A 82 -1.49 -11.00 -17.19
N LEU A 83 -0.18 -11.18 -17.43
CA LEU A 83 0.55 -12.39 -17.05
C LEU A 83 0.56 -12.61 -15.52
N GLY A 84 0.88 -11.57 -14.76
CA GLY A 84 0.98 -11.66 -13.30
C GLY A 84 -0.36 -11.89 -12.62
N LEU A 85 -1.43 -11.23 -13.09
CA LEU A 85 -2.79 -11.45 -12.61
C LEU A 85 -3.25 -12.87 -12.90
N ALA A 86 -2.95 -13.40 -14.08
CA ALA A 86 -3.20 -14.81 -14.38
C ALA A 86 -2.39 -15.72 -13.45
N LEU A 87 -1.10 -15.48 -13.26
CA LEU A 87 -0.29 -16.22 -12.27
C LEU A 87 -0.87 -16.15 -10.85
N LEU A 88 -1.58 -15.10 -10.45
CA LEU A 88 -2.24 -15.07 -9.13
C LEU A 88 -3.60 -15.78 -9.10
N TRP A 89 -4.39 -15.63 -10.16
CA TRP A 89 -5.81 -15.94 -10.12
C TRP A 89 -6.20 -17.20 -10.87
N THR A 90 -5.44 -17.69 -11.85
CA THR A 90 -5.76 -18.96 -12.54
C THR A 90 -5.04 -20.14 -11.86
N PRO A 91 -5.77 -21.08 -11.24
CA PRO A 91 -5.15 -22.23 -10.60
C PRO A 91 -4.69 -23.26 -11.66
N PRO A 92 -3.60 -23.99 -11.40
CA PRO A 92 -3.15 -25.03 -12.32
C PRO A 92 -4.26 -26.09 -12.56
N GLY A 93 -4.46 -26.48 -13.81
CA GLY A 93 -5.39 -27.54 -14.22
C GLY A 93 -6.87 -27.16 -14.40
N ALA A 94 -7.30 -25.95 -14.05
CA ALA A 94 -8.71 -25.55 -14.13
C ALA A 94 -9.08 -24.89 -15.47
N ARG A 95 -9.36 -25.68 -16.52
CA ARG A 95 -9.64 -25.17 -17.89
C ARG A 95 -10.83 -24.19 -17.94
N HIS A 96 -12.02 -24.59 -17.47
CA HIS A 96 -13.22 -23.75 -17.52
C HIS A 96 -13.13 -22.53 -16.59
N ALA A 97 -12.65 -22.71 -15.35
CA ALA A 97 -12.45 -21.59 -14.42
C ALA A 97 -11.33 -20.63 -14.88
N GLY A 98 -10.40 -21.12 -15.71
CA GLY A 98 -9.35 -20.33 -16.33
C GLY A 98 -9.89 -19.33 -17.36
N VAL A 99 -10.86 -19.75 -18.19
CA VAL A 99 -11.52 -18.87 -19.16
C VAL A 99 -12.26 -17.73 -18.45
N TRP A 100 -13.14 -18.06 -17.49
CA TRP A 100 -13.89 -17.03 -16.73
C TRP A 100 -12.98 -16.04 -16.00
N ARG A 101 -11.89 -16.52 -15.40
CA ARG A 101 -10.91 -15.64 -14.72
C ARG A 101 -10.08 -14.83 -15.71
N GLY A 102 -9.75 -15.39 -16.87
CA GLY A 102 -9.10 -14.68 -17.97
C GLY A 102 -9.98 -13.54 -18.49
N SER A 103 -11.26 -13.81 -18.77
CA SER A 103 -12.24 -12.78 -19.15
C SER A 103 -12.37 -11.70 -18.08
N GLY A 104 -12.42 -12.08 -16.80
CA GLY A 104 -12.43 -11.12 -15.69
C GLY A 104 -11.17 -10.24 -15.64
N ILE A 105 -9.99 -10.77 -15.95
CA ILE A 105 -8.75 -10.00 -16.04
C ILE A 105 -8.82 -9.01 -17.19
N VAL A 106 -9.25 -9.44 -18.38
CA VAL A 106 -9.39 -8.55 -19.55
C VAL A 106 -10.36 -7.42 -19.24
N LEU A 107 -11.54 -7.71 -18.69
CA LEU A 107 -12.53 -6.69 -18.35
C LEU A 107 -12.01 -5.71 -17.29
N MET A 108 -11.27 -6.21 -16.29
CA MET A 108 -10.69 -5.35 -15.26
C MET A 108 -9.61 -4.44 -15.81
N VAL A 109 -8.70 -4.94 -16.65
CA VAL A 109 -7.65 -4.11 -17.24
C VAL A 109 -8.24 -3.16 -18.28
N LEU A 110 -9.23 -3.58 -19.09
CA LEU A 110 -9.96 -2.71 -20.00
C LEU A 110 -10.63 -1.55 -19.25
N ALA A 111 -11.30 -1.83 -18.14
CA ALA A 111 -11.91 -0.80 -17.30
C ALA A 111 -10.86 0.17 -16.73
N LEU A 112 -9.70 -0.36 -16.31
CA LEU A 112 -8.57 0.46 -15.88
C LEU A 112 -8.05 1.34 -17.02
N SER A 113 -7.82 0.79 -18.21
CA SER A 113 -7.37 1.49 -19.40
C SER A 113 -8.32 2.61 -19.80
N LEU A 114 -9.62 2.32 -19.88
CA LEU A 114 -10.64 3.32 -20.16
C LEU A 114 -10.64 4.45 -19.13
N LEU A 115 -10.52 4.12 -17.83
CA LEU A 115 -10.47 5.13 -16.77
C LEU A 115 -9.21 5.99 -16.85
N VAL A 116 -8.07 5.39 -17.15
CA VAL A 116 -6.79 6.10 -17.27
C VAL A 116 -6.82 7.04 -18.47
N GLU A 117 -7.21 6.55 -19.64
CA GLU A 117 -7.27 7.32 -20.90
C GLU A 117 -8.32 8.42 -20.82
N TRP A 118 -9.53 8.12 -20.32
CA TRP A 118 -10.54 9.15 -20.09
C TRP A 118 -10.07 10.21 -19.07
N GLY A 119 -9.33 9.80 -18.05
CA GLY A 119 -8.71 10.72 -17.09
C GLY A 119 -7.68 11.66 -17.72
N GLN A 120 -7.03 11.26 -18.81
CA GLN A 120 -6.04 12.09 -19.50
C GLN A 120 -6.65 13.26 -20.26
N GLY A 121 -7.90 13.18 -20.71
CA GLY A 121 -8.55 14.32 -21.37
C GLY A 121 -8.78 15.53 -20.46
N PHE A 122 -8.67 15.34 -19.14
CA PHE A 122 -8.68 16.43 -18.17
C PHE A 122 -7.28 17.02 -17.93
N LEU A 123 -6.22 16.52 -18.58
CA LEU A 123 -4.84 16.96 -18.39
C LEU A 123 -4.35 17.72 -19.63
N PRO A 124 -3.97 19.00 -19.50
CA PRO A 124 -3.50 19.80 -20.63
C PRO A 124 -2.19 19.23 -21.18
N GLY A 125 -2.11 19.07 -22.50
CA GLY A 125 -0.95 18.51 -23.20
C GLY A 125 -0.87 16.97 -23.21
N ARG A 126 -1.88 16.28 -22.66
CA ARG A 126 -2.12 14.85 -22.89
C ARG A 126 -3.27 14.69 -23.89
N SER A 127 -3.26 13.57 -24.60
CA SER A 127 -4.30 13.21 -25.56
C SER A 127 -4.85 11.84 -25.19
N GLU A 128 -6.14 11.77 -24.95
CA GLU A 128 -6.88 10.54 -24.76
C GLU A 128 -7.05 9.79 -26.09
N SER A 129 -6.87 8.47 -26.09
CA SER A 129 -6.92 7.68 -27.32
C SER A 129 -7.51 6.30 -27.11
N MET A 130 -8.56 5.96 -27.87
CA MET A 130 -9.05 4.58 -27.94
C MET A 130 -7.98 3.61 -28.48
N GLY A 131 -7.03 4.11 -29.28
CA GLY A 131 -5.90 3.31 -29.75
C GLY A 131 -5.04 2.78 -28.60
N ASP A 132 -4.87 3.56 -27.54
CA ASP A 132 -4.08 3.17 -26.37
C ASP A 132 -4.85 2.20 -25.47
N VAL A 133 -6.17 2.37 -25.34
CA VAL A 133 -7.06 1.38 -24.72
C VAL A 133 -6.95 0.02 -25.43
N LEU A 134 -6.96 0.03 -26.77
CA LEU A 134 -6.83 -1.17 -27.58
C LEU A 134 -5.43 -1.80 -27.45
N ALA A 135 -4.37 -1.00 -27.45
CA ALA A 135 -3.00 -1.46 -27.24
C ALA A 135 -2.83 -2.12 -25.85
N GLN A 136 -3.33 -1.49 -24.80
CA GLN A 136 -3.33 -2.00 -23.43
C GLN A 136 -4.18 -3.28 -23.29
N SER A 137 -5.29 -3.37 -24.03
CA SER A 137 -6.11 -4.59 -24.11
C SER A 137 -5.35 -5.72 -24.82
N ALA A 138 -4.66 -5.42 -25.93
CA ALA A 138 -3.84 -6.38 -26.65
C ALA A 138 -2.67 -6.88 -25.80
N GLY A 139 -2.00 -6.01 -25.05
CA GLY A 139 -0.94 -6.40 -24.10
C GLY A 139 -1.46 -7.32 -23.00
N THR A 140 -2.65 -7.05 -22.46
CA THR A 140 -3.31 -7.94 -21.49
C THR A 140 -3.58 -9.32 -22.08
N LEU A 141 -4.12 -9.40 -23.30
CA LEU A 141 -4.35 -10.66 -24.01
C LEU A 141 -3.05 -11.42 -24.27
N LEU A 142 -1.98 -10.74 -24.67
CA LEU A 142 -0.66 -11.33 -24.85
C LEU A 142 -0.10 -11.85 -23.52
N GLY A 143 -0.30 -11.14 -22.40
CA GLY A 143 0.03 -11.61 -21.06
C GLY A 143 -0.70 -12.90 -20.68
N LEU A 144 -2.00 -13.01 -21.03
CA LEU A 144 -2.78 -14.23 -20.84
C LEU A 144 -2.31 -15.38 -21.75
N LEU A 145 -1.93 -15.09 -22.99
CA LEU A 145 -1.36 -16.07 -23.90
C LEU A 145 -0.02 -16.60 -23.38
N LEU A 146 0.87 -15.72 -22.91
CA LEU A 146 2.13 -16.10 -22.27
C LEU A 146 1.88 -16.95 -21.02
N HIS A 147 0.85 -16.63 -20.24
CA HIS A 147 0.44 -17.46 -19.12
C HIS A 147 -0.02 -18.85 -19.57
N ALA A 148 -0.83 -18.94 -20.62
CA ALA A 148 -1.31 -20.22 -21.15
C ALA A 148 -0.14 -21.10 -21.66
N LEU A 149 0.85 -20.49 -22.33
CA LEU A 149 2.00 -21.19 -22.91
C LEU A 149 3.08 -21.56 -21.87
N ALA A 150 3.33 -20.69 -20.89
CA ALA A 150 4.50 -20.81 -19.99
C ALA A 150 4.16 -20.75 -18.49
N GLY A 151 2.90 -20.53 -18.10
CA GLY A 151 2.48 -20.34 -16.71
C GLY A 151 2.93 -21.45 -15.75
N PRO A 152 2.69 -22.74 -16.05
CA PRO A 152 3.15 -23.84 -15.18
C PRO A 152 4.69 -23.88 -15.04
N ARG A 153 5.43 -23.65 -16.14
CA ARG A 153 6.90 -23.58 -16.13
C ARG A 153 7.38 -22.41 -15.28
N MET A 154 6.73 -21.26 -15.39
CA MET A 154 7.05 -20.06 -14.61
C MET A 154 6.84 -20.28 -13.11
N ARG A 155 5.73 -20.90 -12.70
CA ARG A 155 5.45 -21.24 -11.29
C ARG A 155 6.53 -22.17 -10.71
N ARG A 156 6.94 -23.20 -11.47
CA ARG A 156 8.02 -24.10 -11.07
C ARG A 156 9.36 -23.36 -10.95
N ARG A 157 9.69 -22.47 -11.90
CA ARG A 157 10.90 -21.64 -11.83
C ARG A 157 10.89 -20.70 -10.62
N LEU A 158 9.76 -20.08 -10.31
CA LEU A 158 9.62 -19.23 -9.11
C LEU A 158 9.78 -20.05 -7.82
N ALA A 159 9.19 -21.24 -7.75
CA ALA A 159 9.38 -22.15 -6.62
C ALA A 159 10.84 -22.62 -6.48
N ALA A 160 11.50 -22.96 -7.59
CA ALA A 160 12.91 -23.34 -7.61
C ALA A 160 13.83 -22.16 -7.21
N LEU A 161 13.49 -20.93 -7.63
CA LEU A 161 14.24 -19.73 -7.27
C LEU A 161 14.13 -19.46 -5.77
N ASP A 162 12.94 -19.53 -5.18
CA ASP A 162 12.76 -19.39 -3.73
C ASP A 162 13.54 -20.48 -2.97
N ALA A 163 13.48 -21.73 -3.41
CA ALA A 163 14.23 -22.82 -2.80
C ALA A 163 15.75 -22.61 -2.91
N ALA A 164 16.24 -22.14 -4.05
CA ALA A 164 17.66 -21.84 -4.27
C ALA A 164 18.12 -20.62 -3.45
N LEU A 165 17.27 -19.60 -3.30
CA LEU A 165 17.54 -18.45 -2.45
C LEU A 165 17.54 -18.87 -0.97
N ASP A 166 16.55 -19.61 -0.51
CA ASP A 166 16.46 -20.08 0.88
C ASP A 166 17.61 -21.05 1.25
N ALA A 167 18.15 -21.80 0.27
CA ALA A 167 19.32 -22.66 0.45
C ALA A 167 20.64 -21.87 0.60
N ARG A 168 20.73 -20.65 0.04
CA ARG A 168 21.92 -19.80 0.15
C ARG A 168 21.92 -19.03 1.46
N SER A 169 23.11 -18.78 2.00
CA SER A 169 23.25 -17.93 3.17
C SER A 169 22.72 -16.52 2.88
N ARG A 170 22.12 -15.86 3.89
CA ARG A 170 21.63 -14.47 3.74
C ARG A 170 22.76 -13.49 3.40
N VAL A 171 23.97 -13.79 3.88
CA VAL A 171 25.19 -13.01 3.59
C VAL A 171 25.59 -13.18 2.13
N ALA A 172 25.60 -14.42 1.61
CA ALA A 172 25.84 -14.68 0.19
C ALA A 172 24.82 -13.92 -0.66
N GLN A 173 23.53 -14.03 -0.35
CA GLN A 173 22.48 -13.30 -1.10
C GLN A 173 22.76 -11.79 -1.12
N MET A 174 23.17 -11.20 0.01
CA MET A 174 23.50 -9.78 0.08
C MET A 174 24.76 -9.42 -0.72
N LEU A 175 25.79 -10.27 -0.71
CA LEU A 175 26.97 -10.10 -1.54
C LEU A 175 26.60 -10.10 -3.02
N HIS A 176 25.79 -11.06 -3.48
CA HIS A 176 25.38 -11.13 -4.89
C HIS A 176 24.51 -9.92 -5.27
N LEU A 177 23.61 -9.47 -4.41
CA LEU A 177 22.81 -8.27 -4.65
C LEU A 177 23.68 -7.01 -4.74
N TYR A 178 24.69 -6.88 -3.87
CA TYR A 178 25.63 -5.77 -3.91
C TYR A 178 26.47 -5.78 -5.19
N LEU A 179 27.01 -6.95 -5.56
CA LEU A 179 27.78 -7.12 -6.79
C LEU A 179 26.94 -6.88 -8.05
N LEU A 180 25.67 -7.29 -8.05
CA LEU A 180 24.74 -6.97 -9.13
C LEU A 180 24.51 -5.46 -9.22
N GLY A 181 24.33 -4.78 -8.07
CA GLY A 181 24.20 -3.33 -8.02
C GLY A 181 25.45 -2.62 -8.55
N LEU A 182 26.64 -3.13 -8.19
CA LEU A 182 27.92 -2.60 -8.64
C LEU A 182 28.15 -2.83 -10.15
N LEU A 183 27.78 -4.00 -10.67
CA LEU A 183 27.78 -4.30 -12.11
C LEU A 183 26.85 -3.34 -12.87
N LEU A 184 25.62 -3.15 -12.38
CA LEU A 184 24.68 -2.22 -13.00
C LEU A 184 25.23 -0.80 -12.97
N PHE A 185 25.71 -0.33 -11.82
CA PHE A 185 26.31 1.00 -11.68
C PHE A 185 27.49 1.21 -12.65
N ALA A 186 28.36 0.21 -12.79
CA ALA A 186 29.50 0.24 -13.70
C ALA A 186 29.09 0.35 -15.17
N LEU A 187 28.02 -0.34 -15.57
CA LEU A 187 27.58 -0.43 -16.97
C LEU A 187 26.59 0.66 -17.40
N MET A 188 25.92 1.33 -16.47
CA MET A 188 25.06 2.47 -16.78
C MET A 188 25.89 3.59 -17.46
N PRO A 189 25.39 4.26 -18.52
CA PRO A 189 24.02 4.29 -19.01
C PRO A 189 23.62 3.17 -19.99
N LEU A 190 24.47 2.16 -20.21
CA LEU A 190 24.27 1.05 -21.17
C LEU A 190 24.33 1.48 -22.65
N ASP A 191 25.06 2.55 -22.96
CA ASP A 191 25.41 2.96 -24.33
C ASP A 191 26.55 2.07 -24.87
N LEU A 192 26.23 0.78 -25.01
CA LEU A 192 27.16 -0.26 -25.46
C LEU A 192 27.44 -0.14 -26.96
N THR A 193 28.71 -0.10 -27.32
CA THR A 193 29.18 -0.21 -28.70
C THR A 193 29.98 -1.49 -28.93
N LEU A 194 29.86 -2.02 -30.14
CA LEU A 194 30.75 -3.04 -30.69
C LEU A 194 31.52 -2.51 -31.91
N ASP A 195 31.34 -1.24 -32.28
CA ASP A 195 32.04 -0.63 -33.40
C ASP A 195 33.49 -0.33 -33.01
N LEU A 196 34.42 -0.91 -33.76
CA LEU A 196 35.86 -0.71 -33.57
C LEU A 196 36.27 0.74 -33.79
N GLY A 197 35.57 1.48 -34.67
CA GLY A 197 35.83 2.90 -34.91
C GLY A 197 35.57 3.76 -33.69
N GLU A 198 34.43 3.55 -33.03
CA GLU A 198 34.06 4.27 -31.81
C GLU A 198 34.95 3.90 -30.61
N LEU A 199 35.33 2.62 -30.48
CA LEU A 199 36.29 2.16 -29.47
C LEU A 199 37.68 2.78 -29.67
N TYR A 200 38.15 2.87 -30.92
CA TYR A 200 39.40 3.57 -31.24
C TYR A 200 39.31 5.07 -30.91
N GLY A 201 38.18 5.70 -31.22
CA GLY A 201 37.88 7.07 -30.82
C GLY A 201 37.93 7.27 -29.30
N LYS A 202 37.38 6.32 -28.54
CA LYS A 202 37.43 6.31 -27.07
C LYS A 202 38.86 6.22 -26.54
N TRP A 203 39.69 5.35 -27.11
CA TRP A 203 41.12 5.26 -26.77
C TRP A 203 41.85 6.57 -27.06
N ARG A 204 41.65 7.16 -28.25
CA ARG A 204 42.28 8.44 -28.65
C ARG A 204 41.83 9.61 -27.77
N SER A 205 40.61 9.56 -27.23
CA SER A 205 40.08 10.56 -26.29
C SER A 205 40.60 10.42 -24.85
N ALA A 206 41.59 9.56 -24.60
CA ALA A 206 42.16 9.29 -23.27
C ALA A 206 41.14 8.78 -22.23
N ARG A 207 40.12 8.04 -22.68
CA ARG A 207 39.11 7.39 -21.83
C ARG A 207 39.37 5.90 -21.60
N VAL A 208 40.57 5.44 -21.97
CA VAL A 208 41.06 4.08 -21.71
C VAL A 208 42.46 4.21 -21.11
N LEU A 209 42.57 4.00 -19.80
CA LEU A 209 43.75 4.29 -19.00
C LEU A 209 44.37 2.97 -18.49
N TRP A 210 45.36 2.48 -19.22
CA TRP A 210 46.04 1.22 -18.89
C TRP A 210 47.10 1.36 -17.80
N LEU A 211 47.72 2.53 -17.70
CA LEU A 211 48.75 2.80 -16.71
C LEU A 211 48.06 3.25 -15.41
N PRO A 212 48.18 2.51 -14.30
CA PRO A 212 47.56 2.90 -13.04
C PRO A 212 48.00 4.30 -12.61
N PHE A 213 47.07 5.05 -12.03
CA PHE A 213 47.22 6.41 -11.51
C PHE A 213 47.49 7.49 -12.58
N SER A 214 47.47 7.15 -13.87
CA SER A 214 47.66 8.13 -14.95
C SER A 214 46.45 9.02 -15.22
N GLY A 215 45.26 8.61 -14.75
CA GLY A 215 43.99 9.32 -14.91
C GLY A 215 43.71 10.43 -13.91
N LEU A 216 44.47 10.49 -12.82
CA LEU A 216 44.19 11.37 -11.68
C LEU A 216 44.34 12.84 -12.07
N ARG A 217 43.28 13.63 -11.90
CA ARG A 217 43.21 15.05 -12.28
C ARG A 217 42.50 15.87 -11.20
N GLY A 218 42.84 17.15 -11.10
CA GLY A 218 42.23 18.08 -10.14
C GLY A 218 43.16 18.43 -8.97
N THR A 219 42.58 18.96 -7.90
CA THR A 219 43.32 19.27 -6.68
C THR A 219 43.69 17.99 -5.92
N PRO A 220 44.69 18.02 -5.01
CA PRO A 220 45.00 16.87 -4.17
C PRO A 220 43.80 16.35 -3.36
N ALA A 221 42.85 17.24 -3.04
CA ALA A 221 41.61 16.88 -2.36
C ALA A 221 40.67 16.09 -3.27
N ASP A 222 40.55 16.48 -4.55
CA ASP A 222 39.73 15.76 -5.55
C ASP A 222 40.28 14.36 -5.79
N VAL A 223 41.60 14.25 -5.97
CA VAL A 223 42.30 12.96 -6.13
C VAL A 223 42.12 12.08 -4.90
N LEU A 224 42.30 12.63 -3.68
CA LEU A 224 42.10 11.86 -2.46
C LEU A 224 40.64 11.40 -2.32
N TYR A 225 39.68 12.26 -2.67
CA TYR A 225 38.25 11.93 -2.65
C TYR A 225 37.95 10.75 -3.58
N GLU A 226 38.39 10.82 -4.84
CA GLU A 226 38.22 9.77 -5.86
C GLU A 226 38.77 8.43 -5.36
N LEU A 227 40.06 8.40 -4.99
CA LEU A 227 40.72 7.19 -4.49
C LEU A 227 40.02 6.58 -3.27
N VAL A 228 39.59 7.41 -2.31
CA VAL A 228 38.91 6.94 -1.10
C VAL A 228 37.52 6.40 -1.43
N THR A 229 36.77 7.06 -2.32
CA THR A 229 35.43 6.60 -2.70
C THR A 229 35.44 5.24 -3.36
N ASP A 230 36.42 4.96 -4.23
CA ASP A 230 36.52 3.66 -4.92
C ASP A 230 36.92 2.53 -3.96
N VAL A 231 37.84 2.80 -3.03
CA VAL A 231 38.17 1.86 -1.95
C VAL A 231 36.94 1.56 -1.08
N LEU A 232 36.18 2.60 -0.72
CA LEU A 232 34.96 2.45 0.10
C LEU A 232 33.86 1.68 -0.64
N LEU A 233 33.75 1.83 -1.96
CA LEU A 233 32.80 1.10 -2.79
C LEU A 233 33.05 -0.42 -2.76
N TRP A 234 34.32 -0.85 -2.70
CA TRP A 234 34.66 -2.27 -2.67
C TRP A 234 34.76 -2.87 -1.26
N LEU A 235 34.83 -2.04 -0.22
CA LEU A 235 34.90 -2.50 1.17
C LEU A 235 33.76 -3.46 1.59
N PRO A 236 32.47 -3.20 1.26
CA PRO A 236 31.38 -4.13 1.55
C PRO A 236 31.56 -5.50 0.90
N VAL A 237 32.12 -5.57 -0.30
CA VAL A 237 32.38 -6.84 -1.00
C VAL A 237 33.33 -7.71 -0.18
N GLY A 238 34.43 -7.14 0.30
CA GLY A 238 35.40 -7.82 1.16
C GLY A 238 34.79 -8.34 2.46
N LEU A 239 34.02 -7.49 3.15
CA LEU A 239 33.37 -7.82 4.42
C LEU A 239 32.33 -8.95 4.25
N LEU A 240 31.46 -8.83 3.26
CA LEU A 240 30.40 -9.81 3.01
C LEU A 240 30.96 -11.15 2.52
N TRP A 241 31.99 -11.11 1.69
CA TRP A 241 32.63 -12.35 1.25
C TRP A 241 33.35 -13.06 2.39
N ARG A 242 34.01 -12.31 3.28
CA ARG A 242 34.63 -12.87 4.49
C ARG A 242 33.59 -13.44 5.47
N LEU A 243 32.43 -12.80 5.60
CA LEU A 243 31.31 -13.31 6.41
C LEU A 243 30.70 -14.60 5.84
N ASP A 244 30.62 -14.73 4.51
CA ASP A 244 30.10 -15.94 3.85
C ASP A 244 31.11 -17.09 3.85
N ALA A 245 32.41 -16.78 3.73
CA ALA A 245 33.49 -17.75 3.71
C ALA A 245 34.60 -17.43 4.74
N PRO A 246 34.35 -17.62 6.06
CA PRO A 246 35.25 -17.19 7.14
C PRO A 246 36.66 -17.80 7.07
N ARG A 247 36.80 -18.98 6.46
CA ARG A 247 38.08 -19.69 6.32
C ARG A 247 38.95 -19.15 5.16
N ARG A 248 38.42 -18.33 4.25
CA ARG A 248 39.20 -17.80 3.11
C ARG A 248 39.99 -16.56 3.53
N GLY A 249 41.32 -16.61 3.47
CA GLY A 249 42.18 -15.46 3.80
C GLY A 249 41.89 -14.20 2.97
N ALA A 250 42.15 -13.02 3.56
CA ALA A 250 41.85 -11.72 2.96
C ALA A 250 42.52 -11.52 1.59
N ALA A 251 43.78 -11.94 1.43
CA ALA A 251 44.50 -11.86 0.15
C ALA A 251 43.82 -12.64 -0.99
N ARG A 252 43.25 -13.82 -0.69
CA ARG A 252 42.55 -14.63 -1.69
C ARG A 252 41.20 -14.01 -2.09
N ILE A 253 40.54 -13.34 -1.14
CA ILE A 253 39.31 -12.57 -1.42
C ILE A 253 39.65 -11.38 -2.32
N ALA A 254 40.70 -10.62 -1.97
CA ALA A 254 41.15 -9.47 -2.74
C ALA A 254 41.56 -9.83 -4.16
N TRP A 255 42.32 -10.93 -4.35
CA TRP A 255 42.68 -11.42 -5.69
C TRP A 255 41.46 -11.74 -6.56
N ARG A 256 40.45 -12.41 -5.99
CA ARG A 256 39.22 -12.72 -6.73
C ARG A 256 38.38 -11.49 -7.03
N ALA A 257 38.38 -10.50 -6.13
CA ALA A 257 37.73 -9.24 -6.37
C ALA A 257 38.46 -8.42 -7.45
N ALA A 258 39.79 -8.44 -7.50
CA ALA A 258 40.57 -7.84 -8.57
C ALA A 258 40.24 -8.46 -9.94
N LEU A 259 40.10 -9.79 -10.02
CA LEU A 259 39.65 -10.46 -11.25
C LEU A 259 38.22 -10.04 -11.65
N LEU A 260 37.33 -9.83 -10.67
CA LEU A 260 35.98 -9.34 -10.92
C LEU A 260 35.99 -7.88 -11.39
N ALA A 261 36.78 -7.02 -10.76
CA ALA A 261 36.95 -5.63 -11.15
C ALA A 261 37.55 -5.51 -12.56
N LEU A 262 38.55 -6.33 -12.88
CA LEU A 262 39.11 -6.41 -14.23
C LEU A 262 38.04 -6.80 -15.28
N ALA A 263 37.16 -7.75 -14.95
CA ALA A 263 36.05 -8.10 -15.83
C ALA A 263 35.03 -6.96 -15.99
N LEU A 264 34.82 -6.15 -14.94
CA LEU A 264 33.97 -4.96 -15.00
C LEU A 264 34.59 -3.86 -15.86
N GLU A 265 35.87 -3.58 -15.68
CA GLU A 265 36.63 -2.63 -16.52
C GLU A 265 36.60 -3.05 -17.99
N ALA A 266 36.82 -4.34 -18.27
CA ALA A 266 36.72 -4.88 -19.62
C ALA A 266 35.31 -4.72 -20.22
N ALA A 267 34.27 -4.85 -19.39
CA ALA A 267 32.90 -4.60 -19.84
C ALA A 267 32.61 -3.10 -20.04
N GLN A 268 33.19 -2.23 -19.21
CA GLN A 268 33.11 -0.77 -19.35
C GLN A 268 33.85 -0.24 -20.58
N LEU A 269 34.84 -0.96 -21.10
CA LEU A 269 35.45 -0.64 -22.39
C LEU A 269 34.39 -0.50 -23.49
N LEU A 270 33.35 -1.36 -23.46
CA LEU A 270 32.24 -1.35 -24.41
C LEU A 270 31.23 -0.21 -24.18
N VAL A 271 31.23 0.45 -23.02
CA VAL A 271 30.30 1.52 -22.66
C VAL A 271 30.90 2.86 -23.08
N LEU A 272 30.39 3.50 -24.14
CA LEU A 272 31.02 4.66 -24.78
C LEU A 272 31.26 5.83 -23.82
N SER A 273 30.27 6.12 -22.97
CA SER A 273 30.31 7.24 -22.03
C SER A 273 31.23 7.03 -20.83
N ARG A 274 31.66 5.80 -20.54
CA ARG A 274 32.48 5.47 -19.35
C ARG A 274 33.98 5.48 -19.65
N VAL A 275 34.77 5.87 -18.66
CA VAL A 275 36.24 5.67 -18.67
C VAL A 275 36.52 4.27 -18.15
N SER A 276 37.49 3.57 -18.74
CA SER A 276 38.03 2.34 -18.14
C SER A 276 39.44 2.61 -17.64
N ASP A 277 39.69 2.31 -16.36
CA ASP A 277 40.93 2.65 -15.65
C ASP A 277 41.48 1.44 -14.88
N ALA A 278 42.74 1.09 -15.12
CA ALA A 278 43.43 0.04 -14.39
C ALA A 278 43.60 0.33 -12.89
N THR A 279 43.51 1.61 -12.50
CA THR A 279 43.54 2.07 -11.10
C THR A 279 42.38 1.46 -10.31
N ASP A 280 41.19 1.40 -10.90
CA ASP A 280 39.97 0.92 -10.24
C ASP A 280 40.08 -0.56 -9.84
N VAL A 281 40.81 -1.36 -10.63
CA VAL A 281 41.12 -2.76 -10.30
C VAL A 281 41.98 -2.86 -9.03
N LEU A 282 42.97 -1.98 -8.88
CA LEU A 282 43.84 -1.94 -7.71
C LEU A 282 43.10 -1.45 -6.48
N LEU A 283 42.29 -0.40 -6.63
CA LEU A 283 41.46 0.14 -5.54
C LEU A 283 40.38 -0.85 -5.11
N ALA A 284 39.81 -1.61 -6.05
CA ALA A 284 38.91 -2.72 -5.75
C ALA A 284 39.59 -3.81 -4.92
N ALA A 285 40.80 -4.21 -5.29
CA ALA A 285 41.59 -5.17 -4.53
C ALA A 285 41.91 -4.66 -3.11
N LEU A 286 42.29 -3.39 -2.98
CA LEU A 286 42.59 -2.75 -1.69
C LEU A 286 41.33 -2.65 -0.81
N GLY A 287 40.23 -2.14 -1.35
CA GLY A 287 38.96 -2.01 -0.64
C GLY A 287 38.43 -3.35 -0.15
N THR A 288 38.43 -4.38 -1.02
CA THR A 288 38.03 -5.73 -0.63
C THR A 288 38.96 -6.38 0.40
N TRP A 289 40.27 -6.13 0.32
CA TRP A 289 41.22 -6.58 1.33
C TRP A 289 40.93 -5.95 2.69
N LEU A 290 40.81 -4.62 2.75
CA LEU A 290 40.47 -3.87 3.97
C LEU A 290 39.14 -4.35 4.55
N GLY A 291 38.10 -4.52 3.72
CA GLY A 291 36.80 -5.04 4.15
C GLY A 291 36.86 -6.44 4.75
N ALA A 292 37.71 -7.32 4.20
CA ALA A 292 37.92 -8.66 4.74
C ALA A 292 38.65 -8.66 6.10
N LEU A 293 39.46 -7.63 6.39
CA LEU A 293 40.14 -7.46 7.69
C LEU A 293 39.23 -6.91 8.79
N VAL A 294 38.11 -6.26 8.43
CA VAL A 294 37.14 -5.74 9.40
C VAL A 294 36.52 -6.86 10.24
N LEU A 295 36.27 -8.05 9.69
CA LEU A 295 35.57 -9.11 10.42
C LEU A 295 36.33 -9.62 11.66
N PRO A 296 37.63 -9.99 11.57
CA PRO A 296 38.45 -10.31 12.75
C PRO A 296 38.43 -9.23 13.85
N LEU A 297 38.36 -7.95 13.48
CA LEU A 297 38.29 -6.84 14.44
C LEU A 297 36.92 -6.73 15.12
N LEU A 298 35.85 -7.12 14.43
CA LEU A 298 34.48 -7.12 14.95
C LEU A 298 34.12 -8.39 15.75
N GLN A 299 34.84 -9.50 15.56
CA GLN A 299 34.61 -10.77 16.26
C GLN A 299 34.68 -10.64 17.79
N PRO A 300 35.72 -10.00 18.40
CA PRO A 300 35.76 -9.75 19.83
C PRO A 300 34.58 -8.90 20.32
N ALA A 301 34.14 -7.92 19.52
CA ALA A 301 33.01 -7.05 19.86
C ALA A 301 31.64 -7.75 19.79
N ALA A 302 31.56 -8.87 19.08
CA ALA A 302 30.38 -9.72 18.99
C ALA A 302 30.33 -10.81 20.08
N ALA A 303 31.47 -11.14 20.70
CA ALA A 303 31.58 -12.18 21.72
C ALA A 303 30.80 -11.87 23.02
N ASP A 304 30.72 -10.59 23.42
CA ASP A 304 30.00 -10.12 24.63
C ASP A 304 28.48 -10.01 24.43
N GLY A 305 27.85 -11.00 23.79
CA GLY A 305 26.42 -10.97 23.46
C GLY A 305 26.02 -9.80 22.55
N GLY A 306 26.98 -9.18 21.86
CA GLY A 306 26.79 -8.02 20.99
C GLY A 306 26.70 -6.66 21.70
N ALA A 307 27.06 -6.54 22.98
CA ALA A 307 27.02 -5.26 23.70
C ALA A 307 27.98 -4.21 23.13
N ARG A 308 29.23 -4.59 22.84
CA ARG A 308 30.23 -3.69 22.24
C ARG A 308 29.83 -3.29 20.81
N LEU A 309 29.32 -4.23 20.00
CA LEU A 309 28.80 -3.94 18.66
C LEU A 309 27.63 -2.92 18.68
N ARG A 310 26.71 -3.02 19.66
CA ARG A 310 25.64 -2.03 19.84
C ARG A 310 26.17 -0.64 20.16
N ARG A 311 27.19 -0.55 21.02
CA ARG A 311 27.83 0.73 21.37
C ARG A 311 28.52 1.35 20.15
N MET A 312 29.26 0.56 19.39
CA MET A 312 29.88 1.00 18.12
C MET A 312 28.83 1.48 17.13
N ALA A 313 27.72 0.76 16.97
CA ALA A 313 26.62 1.18 16.12
C ALA A 313 25.95 2.49 16.62
N GLY A 314 25.83 2.67 17.94
CA GLY A 314 25.34 3.91 18.54
C GLY A 314 26.26 5.10 18.24
N ILE A 315 27.58 4.93 18.39
CA ILE A 315 28.58 5.95 18.01
C ILE A 315 28.50 6.23 16.50
N ALA A 316 28.38 5.20 15.68
CA ALA A 316 28.24 5.37 14.23
C ALA A 316 26.96 6.13 13.84
N VAL A 317 25.84 5.94 14.56
CA VAL A 317 24.65 6.79 14.38
C VAL A 317 24.94 8.24 14.74
N LEU A 318 25.65 8.50 15.85
CA LEU A 318 26.03 9.85 16.26
C LEU A 318 26.95 10.55 15.27
N LEU A 319 27.82 9.81 14.56
CA LEU A 319 28.66 10.33 13.48
C LEU A 319 27.91 10.48 12.16
N TRP A 320 26.97 9.58 11.87
CA TRP A 320 26.14 9.62 10.66
C TRP A 320 25.16 10.80 10.66
N LEU A 321 24.60 11.17 11.82
CA LEU A 321 23.67 12.31 11.96
C LEU A 321 24.23 13.64 11.42
N PRO A 322 25.38 14.16 11.90
CA PRO A 322 25.95 15.41 11.40
C PRO A 322 26.39 15.29 9.93
N LEU A 323 26.83 14.11 9.48
CA LEU A 323 27.16 13.87 8.08
C LEU A 323 25.93 14.03 7.17
N VAL A 324 24.77 13.53 7.57
CA VAL A 324 23.54 13.68 6.76
C VAL A 324 23.07 15.13 6.76
N VAL A 325 23.14 15.82 7.90
CA VAL A 325 22.90 17.27 7.99
C VAL A 325 23.83 18.03 7.04
N TRP A 326 25.11 17.65 7.00
CA TRP A 326 26.08 18.23 6.06
C TRP A 326 25.69 17.99 4.59
N ILE A 327 25.39 16.75 4.22
CA ILE A 327 25.01 16.38 2.84
C ILE A 327 23.76 17.13 2.37
N TYR A 328 22.76 17.29 3.24
CA TYR A 328 21.51 17.98 2.90
C TYR A 328 21.61 19.50 3.03
N GLY A 329 22.47 19.98 3.92
CA GLY A 329 22.67 21.39 4.23
C GLY A 329 23.63 22.12 3.30
N TRP A 330 24.59 21.42 2.68
CA TRP A 330 25.62 22.03 1.84
C TRP A 330 25.04 22.73 0.58
N PRO A 331 25.45 23.97 0.25
CA PRO A 331 26.57 24.77 0.81
C PRO A 331 26.25 25.66 2.04
N PHE A 332 25.16 25.40 2.77
CA PHE A 332 24.70 26.16 3.95
C PHE A 332 24.40 27.64 3.69
N ALA A 333 24.11 27.99 2.43
CA ALA A 333 23.70 29.33 2.03
C ALA A 333 22.21 29.57 2.35
N LEU A 334 21.91 29.78 3.63
CA LEU A 334 20.55 29.99 4.12
C LEU A 334 19.99 31.35 3.65
N ARG A 335 18.84 31.33 2.98
CA ARG A 335 18.05 32.50 2.59
C ARG A 335 16.61 32.27 3.00
N TRP A 336 15.99 33.27 3.63
CA TRP A 336 14.58 33.18 4.00
C TRP A 336 13.69 33.42 2.77
N PRO A 337 12.78 32.50 2.41
CA PRO A 337 11.90 32.71 1.26
C PRO A 337 10.85 33.78 1.57
N ALA A 338 10.77 34.81 0.73
CA ALA A 338 9.61 35.68 0.61
C ALA A 338 8.72 35.11 -0.52
N PRO A 339 7.41 34.83 -0.30
CA PRO A 339 6.55 35.22 0.81
C PRO A 339 6.03 34.02 1.65
N GLY A 340 6.56 33.85 2.86
CA GLY A 340 5.88 33.15 3.97
C GLY A 340 5.60 31.64 3.83
N GLY A 341 4.88 31.08 4.81
CA GLY A 341 4.63 29.63 4.94
C GLY A 341 3.77 28.99 3.83
N ALA A 342 3.07 29.79 3.03
CA ALA A 342 2.30 29.30 1.88
C ALA A 342 3.22 28.83 0.73
N ALA A 343 4.26 29.60 0.43
CA ALA A 343 5.30 29.20 -0.54
C ALA A 343 6.10 27.98 -0.05
N PHE A 344 6.27 27.82 1.27
CA PHE A 344 6.87 26.63 1.88
C PHE A 344 6.02 25.38 1.66
N ALA A 345 4.70 25.46 1.90
CA ALA A 345 3.79 24.35 1.68
C ALA A 345 3.69 23.98 0.19
N GLU A 346 3.62 24.97 -0.70
CA GLU A 346 3.56 24.75 -2.15
C GLU A 346 4.88 24.21 -2.72
N ALA A 347 6.04 24.62 -2.17
CA ALA A 347 7.34 24.09 -2.59
C ALA A 347 7.54 22.64 -2.13
N PHE A 348 7.17 22.31 -0.89
CA PHE A 348 7.39 20.97 -0.33
C PHE A 348 6.31 19.95 -0.75
N LEU A 349 5.02 20.33 -0.77
CA LEU A 349 3.89 19.45 -1.11
C LEU A 349 3.64 19.34 -2.62
N ARG A 350 4.67 19.59 -3.43
CA ARG A 350 4.61 19.36 -4.87
C ARG A 350 4.23 17.91 -5.17
N ILE A 351 3.68 17.73 -6.35
CA ILE A 351 3.27 16.43 -6.87
C ILE A 351 4.49 15.50 -6.83
N PRO A 352 4.40 14.35 -6.11
CA PRO A 352 5.53 13.45 -5.96
C PRO A 352 6.09 13.04 -7.32
N PHE A 353 7.40 12.85 -7.46
CA PHE A 353 8.16 12.51 -8.68
C PHE A 353 8.14 13.52 -9.83
N LEU A 354 7.49 14.69 -9.69
CA LEU A 354 7.42 15.68 -10.77
C LEU A 354 8.80 16.24 -11.17
N THR A 355 9.70 16.44 -10.21
CA THR A 355 11.08 16.89 -10.44
C THR A 355 11.90 15.85 -11.20
N TYR A 356 11.70 14.57 -10.90
CA TYR A 356 12.33 13.42 -11.55
C TYR A 356 11.85 13.24 -12.97
N PHE A 357 10.56 13.44 -13.22
CA PHE A 357 9.98 13.39 -14.57
C PHE A 357 10.60 14.43 -15.52
N ARG A 358 11.05 15.58 -14.99
CA ARG A 358 11.67 16.65 -15.79
C ARG A 358 13.18 16.48 -15.97
N ARG A 359 13.82 15.60 -15.20
CA ARG A 359 15.24 15.28 -15.36
C ARG A 359 15.43 14.24 -16.45
N ASP A 360 16.64 14.16 -16.97
CA ASP A 360 17.06 13.00 -17.75
C ASP A 360 16.93 11.72 -16.92
N GLU A 361 16.64 10.60 -17.57
CA GLU A 361 16.34 9.32 -16.92
C GLU A 361 17.45 8.88 -15.95
N PHE A 362 18.71 9.17 -16.31
CA PHE A 362 19.89 8.82 -15.53
C PHE A 362 20.10 9.73 -14.33
N GLY A 363 19.94 11.05 -14.52
CA GLY A 363 19.95 12.04 -13.45
C GLY A 363 18.85 11.78 -12.42
N ALA A 364 17.66 11.39 -12.87
CA ALA A 364 16.57 10.97 -12.02
C ALA A 364 16.94 9.71 -11.20
N LEU A 365 17.42 8.65 -11.84
CA LEU A 365 17.80 7.41 -11.16
C LEU A 365 18.93 7.64 -10.14
N ASN A 366 19.95 8.41 -10.50
CA ASN A 366 21.08 8.71 -9.62
C ASN A 366 20.62 9.47 -8.36
N GLU A 367 19.70 10.42 -8.51
CA GLU A 367 19.12 11.13 -7.37
C GLU A 367 18.29 10.20 -6.48
N ILE A 368 17.47 9.31 -7.06
CA ILE A 368 16.70 8.31 -6.30
C ILE A 368 17.64 7.43 -5.47
N LEU A 369 18.68 6.89 -6.11
CA LEU A 369 19.67 6.04 -5.45
C LEU A 369 20.40 6.80 -4.35
N ARG A 370 20.84 8.03 -4.59
CA ARG A 370 21.51 8.86 -3.58
C ARG A 370 20.64 9.07 -2.35
N LYS A 371 19.36 9.44 -2.52
CA LYS A 371 18.43 9.67 -1.40
C LYS A 371 18.19 8.39 -0.58
N LEU A 372 18.00 7.25 -1.26
CA LEU A 372 17.84 5.93 -0.62
C LEU A 372 19.11 5.52 0.14
N LEU A 373 20.28 5.62 -0.50
CA LEU A 373 21.55 5.12 0.01
C LEU A 373 22.10 5.96 1.16
N VAL A 374 21.85 7.27 1.22
CA VAL A 374 22.28 8.11 2.36
C VAL A 374 21.58 7.71 3.66
N PHE A 375 20.29 7.33 3.58
CA PHE A 375 19.48 6.97 4.75
C PHE A 375 19.50 5.48 5.11
N LEU A 376 19.90 4.61 4.18
CA LEU A 376 20.02 3.18 4.41
C LEU A 376 20.98 2.83 5.58
N PRO A 377 22.20 3.39 5.69
CA PRO A 377 23.08 3.20 6.84
C PRO A 377 22.42 3.60 8.15
N GLY A 378 21.72 4.73 8.21
CA GLY A 378 21.02 5.19 9.41
C GLY A 378 20.04 4.16 9.94
N GLY A 379 19.21 3.58 9.07
CA GLY A 379 18.27 2.52 9.42
C GLY A 379 18.96 1.23 9.90
N LEU A 380 20.04 0.83 9.23
CA LEU A 380 20.83 -0.35 9.57
C LEU A 380 21.50 -0.21 10.94
N LEU A 381 22.22 0.90 11.16
CA LEU A 381 22.96 1.20 12.38
C LEU A 381 22.02 1.33 13.57
N LEU A 382 20.90 2.05 13.42
CA LEU A 382 19.91 2.21 14.49
C LEU A 382 19.32 0.85 14.89
N ARG A 383 19.03 -0.03 13.92
CA ARG A 383 18.53 -1.39 14.21
C ARG A 383 19.56 -2.22 14.98
N VAL A 384 20.84 -2.12 14.61
CA VAL A 384 21.93 -2.81 15.29
C VAL A 384 22.08 -2.27 16.71
N ALA A 385 22.08 -0.95 16.91
CA ALA A 385 22.16 -0.30 18.22
C ALA A 385 21.03 -0.74 19.17
N CYS A 386 19.80 -0.91 18.67
CA CYS A 386 18.67 -1.39 19.46
C CYS A 386 18.75 -2.88 19.88
N GLY A 387 19.60 -3.70 19.24
CA GLY A 387 19.89 -5.08 19.63
C GLY A 387 18.82 -6.15 19.31
N ARG A 388 19.16 -7.41 19.66
CA ARG A 388 18.35 -8.64 19.42
C ARG A 388 17.18 -8.84 20.39
N ALA A 389 17.17 -8.22 21.58
CA ALA A 389 16.08 -8.36 22.57
C ALA A 389 14.72 -7.85 22.04
N ALA A 390 14.72 -6.97 21.04
CA ALA A 390 13.52 -6.56 20.29
C ALA A 390 12.95 -7.67 19.37
N VAL A 391 13.68 -8.77 19.14
CA VAL A 391 13.29 -9.94 18.31
C VAL A 391 12.56 -10.99 19.15
N ALA A 392 12.94 -11.18 20.42
CA ALA A 392 12.33 -12.17 21.31
C ALA A 392 11.00 -11.70 21.93
N ASN A 393 10.83 -10.39 22.10
CA ASN A 393 9.55 -9.77 22.46
C ASN A 393 9.30 -8.57 21.54
N PRO A 394 8.52 -8.74 20.46
CA PRO A 394 8.27 -7.68 19.50
C PRO A 394 7.23 -6.73 20.10
N SER A 395 7.64 -5.86 21.04
CA SER A 395 6.91 -4.61 21.19
C SER A 395 7.16 -3.82 19.89
N ARG A 396 6.27 -4.05 18.90
CA ARG A 396 6.22 -3.36 17.59
C ARG A 396 6.43 -1.84 17.72
N VAL A 397 6.14 -1.28 18.90
CA VAL A 397 6.38 0.11 19.34
C VAL A 397 7.84 0.57 19.17
N LYS A 398 8.85 -0.22 19.58
CA LYS A 398 10.27 0.22 19.51
C LYS A 398 10.86 0.22 18.09
N GLY A 399 10.32 -0.61 17.20
CA GLY A 399 10.77 -0.66 15.79
C GLY A 399 10.09 0.38 14.92
N VAL A 400 8.82 0.68 15.19
CA VAL A 400 8.09 1.77 14.53
C VAL A 400 8.66 3.13 14.97
N SER A 401 9.06 3.29 16.24
CA SER A 401 9.64 4.55 16.73
C SER A 401 10.99 4.89 16.09
N GLY A 402 11.85 3.89 15.80
CA GLY A 402 13.16 4.13 15.18
C GLY A 402 13.06 4.59 13.72
N VAL A 403 12.25 3.90 12.90
CA VAL A 403 12.01 4.31 11.52
C VAL A 403 11.21 5.62 11.47
N ALA A 404 10.28 5.84 12.38
CA ALA A 404 9.55 7.11 12.49
C ALA A 404 10.46 8.29 12.85
N ALA A 405 11.46 8.10 13.71
CA ALA A 405 12.44 9.13 14.03
C ALA A 405 13.31 9.48 12.81
N LEU A 406 13.75 8.47 12.04
CA LEU A 406 14.51 8.69 10.80
C LEU A 406 13.64 9.34 9.70
N ALA A 407 12.35 8.99 9.63
CA ALA A 407 11.40 9.65 8.76
C ALA A 407 11.23 11.12 9.15
N ALA A 408 11.01 11.41 10.45
CA ALA A 408 10.92 12.78 10.94
C ALA A 408 12.17 13.60 10.61
N LEU A 409 13.36 13.00 10.75
CA LEU A 409 14.62 13.62 10.33
C LEU A 409 14.67 13.87 8.81
N ALA A 410 14.30 12.89 7.98
CA ALA A 410 14.27 13.06 6.53
C ALA A 410 13.34 14.19 6.10
N PHE A 411 12.12 14.24 6.65
CA PHE A 411 11.17 15.31 6.39
C PHE A 411 11.68 16.66 6.89
N ALA A 412 12.31 16.73 8.06
CA ALA A 412 12.88 17.98 8.59
C ALA A 412 14.04 18.50 7.74
N LEU A 413 14.93 17.63 7.28
CA LEU A 413 16.06 18.00 6.44
C LEU A 413 15.60 18.47 5.05
N GLU A 414 14.66 17.75 4.45
CA GLU A 414 14.14 18.09 3.13
C GLU A 414 13.32 19.39 3.18
N ALA A 415 12.45 19.55 4.18
CA ALA A 415 11.74 20.80 4.41
C ALA A 415 12.70 21.97 4.71
N GLY A 416 13.82 21.70 5.39
CA GLY A 416 14.89 22.66 5.62
C GLY A 416 15.59 23.14 4.33
N GLN A 417 15.54 22.37 3.24
CA GLN A 417 16.11 22.79 1.96
C GLN A 417 15.37 23.97 1.33
N VAL A 418 14.14 24.27 1.75
CA VAL A 418 13.42 25.49 1.35
C VAL A 418 14.22 26.75 1.75
N LEU A 419 15.06 26.66 2.78
CA LEU A 419 15.93 27.75 3.21
C LEU A 419 17.21 27.86 2.38
N LEU A 420 17.51 26.94 1.46
CA LEU A 420 18.76 26.95 0.68
C LEU A 420 18.49 27.47 -0.74
N ALA A 421 19.25 28.49 -1.16
CA ALA A 421 19.01 29.19 -2.43
C ALA A 421 19.09 28.28 -3.69
N ASP A 422 19.96 27.28 -3.65
CA ASP A 422 20.27 26.41 -4.80
C ASP A 422 19.64 25.02 -4.68
N ARG A 423 18.69 24.83 -3.75
CA ARG A 423 18.01 23.54 -3.53
C ARG A 423 16.51 23.69 -3.68
N VAL A 424 15.89 22.61 -4.12
CA VAL A 424 14.43 22.51 -4.23
C VAL A 424 14.01 21.42 -3.27
N ALA A 425 13.24 21.78 -2.24
CA ALA A 425 12.64 20.81 -1.35
C ALA A 425 11.57 20.00 -2.08
N ASP A 426 11.57 18.68 -1.88
CA ASP A 426 10.63 17.77 -2.55
C ASP A 426 10.14 16.68 -1.57
N LEU A 427 8.82 16.56 -1.39
CA LEU A 427 8.22 15.48 -0.60
C LEU A 427 8.71 14.09 -1.05
N THR A 428 8.95 13.90 -2.34
CA THR A 428 9.49 12.66 -2.93
C THR A 428 10.83 12.28 -2.32
N ASP A 429 11.71 13.26 -2.13
CA ASP A 429 13.05 13.04 -1.60
C ASP A 429 13.00 12.63 -0.13
N ALA A 430 12.13 13.24 0.66
CA ALA A 430 11.86 12.84 2.04
C ALA A 430 11.29 11.41 2.13
N LEU A 431 10.38 11.05 1.21
CA LEU A 431 9.81 9.70 1.11
C LEU A 431 10.87 8.68 0.70
N LEU A 432 11.73 8.98 -0.27
CA LEU A 432 12.83 8.13 -0.70
C LEU A 432 13.86 7.93 0.42
N ALA A 433 14.25 9.00 1.11
CA ALA A 433 15.09 8.90 2.31
C ALA A 433 14.45 8.01 3.40
N THR A 434 13.14 8.17 3.64
CA THR A 434 12.39 7.32 4.58
C THR A 434 12.38 5.85 4.14
N LEU A 435 12.20 5.57 2.85
CA LEU A 435 12.28 4.22 2.28
C LEU A 435 13.69 3.64 2.43
N GLY A 436 14.73 4.44 2.25
CA GLY A 436 16.13 4.07 2.50
C GLY A 436 16.34 3.64 3.94
N ALA A 437 15.91 4.45 4.91
CA ALA A 437 15.96 4.12 6.33
C ALA A 437 15.17 2.85 6.67
N ALA A 438 13.96 2.70 6.13
CA ALA A 438 13.15 1.50 6.32
C ALA A 438 13.81 0.25 5.71
N ALA A 439 14.42 0.37 4.53
CA ALA A 439 15.15 -0.70 3.87
C ALA A 439 16.36 -1.13 4.71
N GLY A 440 17.17 -0.18 5.19
CA GLY A 440 18.30 -0.45 6.09
C GLY A 440 17.90 -1.13 7.39
N TRP A 441 16.81 -0.66 8.01
CA TRP A 441 16.25 -1.27 9.23
C TRP A 441 15.81 -2.72 8.99
N ARG A 442 15.09 -2.97 7.89
CA ARG A 442 14.63 -4.31 7.51
C ARG A 442 15.79 -5.22 7.13
N LEU A 443 16.81 -4.69 6.45
CA LEU A 443 18.02 -5.41 6.08
C LEU A 443 18.75 -5.90 7.33
N ALA A 444 18.98 -5.02 8.30
CA ALA A 444 19.58 -5.38 9.58
C ALA A 444 18.74 -6.43 10.34
N ALA A 445 17.41 -6.30 10.35
CA ALA A 445 16.53 -7.28 10.98
C ALA A 445 16.57 -8.64 10.26
N TRP A 446 16.65 -8.64 8.93
CA TRP A 446 16.78 -9.83 8.11
C TRP A 446 18.15 -10.51 8.31
N LEU A 447 19.25 -9.77 8.44
CA LEU A 447 20.56 -10.36 8.75
C LEU A 447 20.60 -10.94 10.18
N GLN A 448 20.06 -10.23 11.17
CA GLN A 448 20.08 -10.67 12.58
C GLN A 448 19.21 -11.91 12.87
N SER A 449 18.22 -12.20 12.01
CA SER A 449 17.32 -13.34 12.15
C SER A 449 17.76 -14.60 11.38
N GLY A 450 18.91 -14.55 10.70
CA GLY A 450 19.47 -15.70 9.96
C GLY A 450 20.45 -16.52 10.81
N PRO A 451 20.53 -17.86 10.61
CA PRO A 451 21.45 -18.74 11.34
C PRO A 451 22.92 -18.43 11.05
N THR A 452 23.26 -17.98 9.83
CA THR A 452 24.65 -17.83 9.37
C THR A 452 25.44 -16.74 10.11
N VAL A 453 24.80 -15.61 10.43
CA VAL A 453 25.45 -14.52 11.17
C VAL A 453 25.77 -14.95 12.60
N SER A 454 24.88 -15.73 13.23
CA SER A 454 25.15 -16.27 14.57
C SER A 454 26.32 -17.26 14.59
N HIS A 455 26.54 -18.04 13.52
CA HIS A 455 27.67 -18.96 13.41
C HIS A 455 28.99 -18.28 13.04
N ALA A 456 28.98 -17.18 12.27
CA ALA A 456 30.18 -16.45 11.90
C ALA A 456 30.80 -15.64 13.06
N PHE A 457 29.97 -15.27 14.04
CA PHE A 457 30.40 -14.55 15.26
C PHE A 457 30.53 -15.46 16.50
N ALA A 458 30.03 -16.70 16.44
CA ALA A 458 30.34 -17.71 17.43
C ALA A 458 31.76 -18.23 17.14
N GLY A 459 32.72 -17.81 17.98
CA GLY A 459 34.03 -18.46 18.02
C GLY A 459 33.90 -19.98 18.15
N SER A 460 34.96 -20.70 17.80
CA SER A 460 35.11 -22.16 17.72
C SER A 460 34.75 -22.96 19.00
N GLY A 461 33.55 -22.82 19.51
CA GLY A 461 32.94 -23.69 20.51
C GLY A 461 32.22 -24.82 19.79
N ARG A 462 32.67 -26.05 20.04
CA ARG A 462 32.06 -27.30 19.56
C ARG A 462 30.52 -27.22 19.62
N PRO A 463 29.81 -27.61 18.55
CA PRO A 463 28.36 -27.79 18.66
C PRO A 463 28.12 -28.97 19.61
N LEU A 464 27.44 -28.70 20.74
CA LEU A 464 26.84 -29.75 21.56
C LEU A 464 25.80 -30.47 20.69
N SER A 465 26.18 -31.65 20.22
CA SER A 465 25.33 -32.67 19.64
C SER A 465 24.14 -32.92 20.57
N ARG A 466 22.94 -32.58 20.12
CA ARG A 466 21.71 -33.12 20.72
C ARG A 466 21.59 -34.60 20.31
N PRO A 467 21.29 -35.51 21.24
CA PRO A 467 21.12 -36.91 20.91
C PRO A 467 19.87 -37.10 20.04
N ALA A 468 20.03 -37.95 19.02
CA ALA A 468 18.95 -38.57 18.29
C ALA A 468 18.42 -39.76 19.11
N GLY A 469 17.10 -39.91 19.15
CA GLY A 469 16.36 -40.92 19.89
C GLY A 469 15.15 -40.24 20.55
N GLU A 470 13.90 -40.62 20.33
CA GLU A 470 13.34 -41.90 19.93
C GLU A 470 12.07 -41.67 19.09
N GLY A 471 11.85 -42.55 18.12
CA GLY A 471 10.53 -42.70 17.51
C GLY A 471 9.62 -43.51 18.43
N ARG A 472 8.33 -43.16 18.46
CA ARG A 472 7.18 -44.08 18.53
C ARG A 472 5.88 -43.27 18.59
N GLY A 473 4.85 -43.80 17.94
CA GLY A 473 3.45 -43.51 18.25
C GLY A 473 2.65 -42.93 17.11
N GLU A 474 2.20 -43.82 16.21
CA GLU A 474 1.00 -43.60 15.42
C GLU A 474 -0.17 -43.18 16.32
N GLY A 475 -0.89 -42.14 15.88
CA GLY A 475 -2.14 -41.70 16.46
C GLY A 475 -3.02 -41.17 15.34
N ALA A 476 -3.84 -42.06 14.79
CA ALA A 476 -4.95 -41.70 13.91
C ALA A 476 -5.86 -40.69 14.62
N GLY A 477 -5.79 -39.43 14.19
CA GLY A 477 -6.59 -38.33 14.75
C GLY A 477 -7.17 -37.51 13.62
N THR A 478 -8.42 -37.84 13.27
CA THR A 478 -9.43 -37.05 12.56
C THR A 478 -8.98 -35.67 12.04
N ARG A 479 -8.98 -35.51 10.72
CA ARG A 479 -8.90 -34.20 10.05
C ARG A 479 -9.88 -33.23 10.71
N PRO A 480 -9.46 -32.06 11.22
CA PRO A 480 -10.42 -31.06 11.65
C PRO A 480 -11.16 -30.56 10.40
N SER A 481 -12.44 -30.86 10.34
CA SER A 481 -13.38 -30.20 9.44
C SER A 481 -13.19 -28.68 9.56
N SER A 482 -13.06 -28.02 8.41
CA SER A 482 -12.91 -26.57 8.29
C SER A 482 -13.85 -25.83 9.26
N PRO A 483 -13.34 -24.98 10.18
CA PRO A 483 -14.16 -24.21 11.13
C PRO A 483 -15.14 -23.24 10.44
N ALA A 484 -14.97 -22.99 9.15
CA ALA A 484 -15.71 -21.99 8.40
C ALA A 484 -17.16 -22.38 8.12
N THR A 485 -17.48 -23.67 7.99
CA THR A 485 -18.84 -24.14 7.65
C THR A 485 -19.70 -24.43 8.88
N ALA A 486 -19.09 -24.76 10.02
CA ALA A 486 -19.83 -25.01 11.27
C ALA A 486 -20.35 -23.71 11.93
N GLY A 487 -19.62 -22.59 11.81
CA GLY A 487 -20.02 -21.31 12.43
C GLY A 487 -21.19 -20.59 11.75
N ALA A 488 -21.45 -20.84 10.46
CA ALA A 488 -22.50 -20.16 9.71
C ALA A 488 -23.92 -20.66 10.08
N ARG A 489 -24.07 -21.97 10.37
CA ARG A 489 -25.37 -22.58 10.71
C ARG A 489 -25.85 -22.24 12.13
N ALA A 490 -24.94 -21.90 13.05
CA ALA A 490 -25.29 -21.54 14.44
C ALA A 490 -25.67 -20.06 14.64
N CYS A 491 -25.49 -19.19 13.63
CA CYS A 491 -25.72 -17.74 13.73
C CYS A 491 -27.02 -17.25 13.06
N ALA A 492 -27.62 -18.04 12.16
CA ALA A 492 -28.85 -17.68 11.44
C ALA A 492 -30.03 -17.23 12.33
N PRO A 493 -30.41 -17.94 13.42
CA PRO A 493 -31.54 -17.51 14.25
C PRO A 493 -31.30 -16.18 14.96
N ARG A 494 -30.03 -15.87 15.29
CA ARG A 494 -29.68 -14.58 15.91
C ARG A 494 -29.84 -13.41 14.94
N HIS A 495 -29.50 -13.60 13.66
CA HIS A 495 -29.67 -12.54 12.66
C HIS A 495 -31.14 -12.24 12.37
N LEU A 496 -31.98 -13.29 12.28
CA LEU A 496 -33.43 -13.11 12.11
C LEU A 496 -34.06 -12.37 13.30
N LEU A 497 -33.71 -12.74 14.53
CA LEU A 497 -34.15 -12.03 15.73
C LEU A 497 -33.70 -10.56 15.74
N THR A 498 -32.47 -10.30 15.31
CA THR A 498 -31.90 -8.94 15.23
C THR A 498 -32.67 -8.08 14.23
N ILE A 499 -32.98 -8.63 13.04
CA ILE A 499 -33.75 -7.93 12.00
C ILE A 499 -35.18 -7.69 12.49
N ALA A 500 -35.84 -8.68 13.12
CA ALA A 500 -37.18 -8.53 13.66
C ALA A 500 -37.26 -7.47 14.75
N ALA A 501 -36.30 -7.46 15.68
CA ALA A 501 -36.21 -6.44 16.73
C ALA A 501 -35.96 -5.05 16.16
N LEU A 502 -35.11 -4.93 15.13
CA LEU A 502 -34.86 -3.66 14.45
C LEU A 502 -36.08 -3.17 13.68
N ALA A 503 -36.82 -4.06 13.01
CA ALA A 503 -38.06 -3.73 12.32
C ALA A 503 -39.14 -3.24 13.30
N LEU A 504 -39.29 -3.91 14.45
CA LEU A 504 -40.19 -3.47 15.51
C LEU A 504 -39.78 -2.10 16.05
N ALA A 505 -38.50 -1.89 16.33
CA ALA A 505 -37.97 -0.61 16.80
C ALA A 505 -38.24 0.51 15.79
N ILE A 506 -37.97 0.30 14.49
CA ILE A 506 -38.25 1.28 13.43
C ILE A 506 -39.76 1.58 13.36
N GLY A 507 -40.61 0.55 13.42
CA GLY A 507 -42.07 0.70 13.35
C GLY A 507 -42.65 1.48 14.54
N VAL A 508 -42.12 1.29 15.75
CA VAL A 508 -42.55 2.01 16.96
C VAL A 508 -41.98 3.44 16.95
N LEU A 509 -40.67 3.59 16.73
CA LEU A 509 -40.00 4.89 16.78
C LEU A 509 -40.56 5.84 15.73
N ALA A 510 -40.86 5.37 14.51
CA ALA A 510 -41.41 6.23 13.46
C ALA A 510 -42.79 6.85 13.81
N ARG A 511 -43.46 6.36 14.87
CA ARG A 511 -44.74 6.87 15.35
C ARG A 511 -44.64 7.71 16.62
N LEU A 512 -43.45 7.85 17.22
CA LEU A 512 -43.30 8.66 18.43
C LEU A 512 -43.39 10.15 18.13
N PRO A 513 -44.01 10.94 19.01
CA PRO A 513 -44.04 12.39 18.89
C PRO A 513 -42.61 12.94 18.95
N GLY A 514 -42.27 13.86 18.03
CA GLY A 514 -40.96 14.51 17.99
C GLY A 514 -39.92 13.86 17.07
N VAL A 515 -40.19 12.69 16.49
CA VAL A 515 -39.30 12.09 15.48
C VAL A 515 -39.25 12.96 14.22
N PRO A 516 -38.07 13.14 13.58
CA PRO A 516 -37.95 13.98 12.40
C PRO A 516 -38.92 13.56 11.29
N TYR A 517 -39.61 14.53 10.70
CA TYR A 517 -40.68 14.25 9.72
C TYR A 517 -40.20 13.40 8.53
N ASN A 518 -38.92 13.56 8.13
CA ASN A 518 -38.31 12.78 7.06
C ASN A 518 -38.22 11.29 7.40
N VAL A 519 -38.01 10.96 8.68
CA VAL A 519 -37.95 9.57 9.18
C VAL A 519 -39.36 9.00 9.32
N ALA A 520 -40.30 9.77 9.86
CA ALA A 520 -41.70 9.34 10.01
C ALA A 520 -42.34 8.99 8.64
N LYS A 521 -42.06 9.78 7.59
CA LYS A 521 -42.58 9.54 6.23
C LYS A 521 -42.03 8.30 5.54
N LEU A 522 -40.93 7.70 6.03
CA LEU A 522 -40.44 6.43 5.50
C LEU A 522 -41.33 5.24 5.88
N VAL A 523 -42.12 5.36 6.95
CA VAL A 523 -42.96 4.30 7.50
C VAL A 523 -44.43 4.76 7.50
N PRO A 524 -45.14 4.63 6.35
CA PRO A 524 -46.54 5.06 6.25
C PRO A 524 -47.46 4.25 7.18
N ALA A 525 -48.67 4.72 7.43
CA ALA A 525 -49.66 3.94 8.19
C ALA A 525 -50.10 2.68 7.40
N GLY A 526 -50.53 1.65 8.12
CA GLY A 526 -51.05 0.41 7.53
C GLY A 526 -49.97 -0.62 7.10
N PRO A 527 -50.32 -1.57 6.23
CA PRO A 527 -49.45 -2.70 5.85
C PRO A 527 -48.17 -2.26 5.11
N ALA A 528 -48.25 -1.18 4.34
CA ALA A 528 -47.09 -0.58 3.68
C ALA A 528 -46.03 -0.09 4.68
N GLY A 529 -46.44 0.39 5.86
CA GLY A 529 -45.52 0.76 6.94
C GLY A 529 -44.78 -0.43 7.53
N VAL A 530 -45.47 -1.56 7.69
CA VAL A 530 -44.85 -2.80 8.19
C VAL A 530 -43.81 -3.30 7.18
N ALA A 531 -44.15 -3.30 5.89
CA ALA A 531 -43.21 -3.64 4.82
C ALA A 531 -41.99 -2.70 4.81
N ALA A 532 -42.20 -1.39 4.96
CA ALA A 532 -41.13 -0.40 5.04
C ALA A 532 -40.22 -0.63 6.25
N ALA A 533 -40.78 -0.88 7.43
CA ALA A 533 -40.00 -1.14 8.65
C ALA A 533 -39.13 -2.41 8.51
N ILE A 534 -39.67 -3.48 7.93
CA ILE A 534 -38.92 -4.72 7.65
C ILE A 534 -37.82 -4.47 6.62
N GLY A 535 -38.13 -3.79 5.51
CA GLY A 535 -37.16 -3.49 4.45
C GLY A 535 -36.04 -2.58 4.92
N LEU A 536 -36.34 -1.54 5.71
CA LEU A 536 -35.33 -0.68 6.33
C LEU A 536 -34.45 -1.44 7.33
N ALA A 537 -35.03 -2.35 8.13
CA ALA A 537 -34.26 -3.19 9.04
C ALA A 537 -33.33 -4.15 8.28
N LEU A 538 -33.81 -4.76 7.19
CA LEU A 538 -33.00 -5.60 6.30
C LEU A 538 -31.87 -4.80 5.66
N ALA A 539 -32.17 -3.61 5.12
CA ALA A 539 -31.18 -2.72 4.52
C ALA A 539 -30.13 -2.27 5.55
N ALA A 540 -30.54 -1.86 6.76
CA ALA A 540 -29.62 -1.47 7.82
C ALA A 540 -28.71 -2.63 8.26
N TRP A 541 -29.27 -3.84 8.41
CA TRP A 541 -28.49 -5.04 8.70
C TRP A 541 -27.49 -5.35 7.58
N TRP A 542 -27.93 -5.27 6.33
CA TRP A 542 -27.11 -5.50 5.12
C TRP A 542 -25.93 -4.52 5.05
N LEU A 543 -26.21 -3.21 5.16
CA LEU A 543 -25.23 -2.13 5.16
C LEU A 543 -24.22 -2.24 6.33
N ALA A 544 -24.68 -2.64 7.51
CA ALA A 544 -23.83 -2.72 8.70
C ALA A 544 -22.90 -3.96 8.71
N ALA A 545 -23.35 -5.08 8.13
CA ALA A 545 -22.64 -6.35 8.18
C ALA A 545 -21.43 -6.42 7.23
N LEU A 546 -21.57 -5.90 6.00
CA LEU A 546 -20.59 -6.13 4.92
C LEU A 546 -19.21 -5.49 5.17
N PRO A 547 -19.08 -4.23 5.63
CA PRO A 547 -17.76 -3.63 5.87
C PRO A 547 -16.89 -4.48 6.80
N VAL A 548 -17.50 -5.09 7.82
CA VAL A 548 -16.80 -5.97 8.76
C VAL A 548 -16.59 -7.37 8.18
N ALA A 549 -17.59 -7.94 7.50
CA ALA A 549 -17.47 -9.27 6.90
C ALA A 549 -16.41 -9.32 5.78
N ALA A 550 -16.37 -8.31 4.89
CA ALA A 550 -15.43 -8.24 3.78
C ALA A 550 -14.04 -7.75 4.22
N PHE A 551 -13.93 -6.63 4.96
CA PHE A 551 -12.62 -6.04 5.27
C PHE A 551 -11.95 -6.56 6.54
N ALA A 552 -12.70 -7.09 7.52
CA ALA A 552 -12.08 -7.69 8.70
C ALA A 552 -11.78 -9.18 8.48
N ARG A 553 -12.66 -9.95 7.83
CA ARG A 553 -12.54 -11.41 7.71
C ARG A 553 -11.94 -11.92 6.40
N ALA A 554 -12.09 -11.18 5.29
CA ALA A 554 -11.76 -11.77 4.00
C ALA A 554 -10.26 -11.82 3.69
N SER A 555 -9.89 -12.73 2.79
CA SER A 555 -8.55 -12.75 2.21
C SER A 555 -8.32 -11.46 1.40
N MET A 556 -7.06 -11.06 1.23
CA MET A 556 -6.71 -9.88 0.40
C MET A 556 -7.34 -9.97 -1.01
N ARG A 557 -7.52 -11.19 -1.55
CA ARG A 557 -8.19 -11.41 -2.84
C ARG A 557 -9.64 -10.94 -2.87
N LEU A 558 -10.38 -11.09 -1.78
CA LEU A 558 -11.76 -10.60 -1.69
C LEU A 558 -11.78 -9.08 -1.45
N ALA A 559 -10.81 -8.55 -0.70
CA ALA A 559 -10.66 -7.11 -0.53
C ALA A 559 -10.37 -6.42 -1.87
N LEU A 560 -9.52 -7.02 -2.72
CA LEU A 560 -9.23 -6.52 -4.07
C LEU A 560 -10.46 -6.51 -5.00
N ALA A 561 -11.49 -7.30 -4.70
CA ALA A 561 -12.74 -7.30 -5.46
C ALA A 561 -13.73 -6.22 -4.98
N LEU A 562 -13.35 -5.36 -4.02
CA LEU A 562 -14.25 -4.38 -3.41
C LEU A 562 -15.11 -3.60 -4.42
N PRO A 563 -14.58 -3.05 -5.55
CA PRO A 563 -15.41 -2.31 -6.50
C PRO A 563 -16.60 -3.12 -7.04
N LEU A 564 -16.36 -4.38 -7.42
CA LEU A 564 -17.42 -5.28 -7.90
C LEU A 564 -18.42 -5.61 -6.77
N TRP A 565 -17.93 -5.77 -5.55
CA TRP A 565 -18.77 -6.04 -4.39
C TRP A 565 -19.67 -4.86 -4.03
N LEU A 566 -19.18 -3.61 -4.13
CA LEU A 566 -19.99 -2.41 -3.90
C LEU A 566 -21.20 -2.36 -4.83
N LEU A 567 -21.01 -2.73 -6.10
CA LEU A 567 -22.09 -2.79 -7.08
C LEU A 567 -23.09 -3.90 -6.74
N LEU A 568 -22.62 -5.15 -6.58
CA LEU A 568 -23.50 -6.29 -6.26
C LEU A 568 -24.27 -6.10 -4.95
N HIS A 569 -23.62 -5.53 -3.94
CA HIS A 569 -24.23 -5.23 -2.66
C HIS A 569 -25.28 -4.10 -2.78
N GLY A 570 -24.98 -3.09 -3.59
CA GLY A 570 -25.91 -2.02 -3.93
C GLY A 570 -27.15 -2.52 -4.66
N LEU A 571 -27.03 -3.50 -5.56
CA LEU A 571 -28.18 -4.10 -6.25
C LEU A 571 -29.20 -4.70 -5.27
N VAL A 572 -28.72 -5.45 -4.28
CA VAL A 572 -29.57 -6.07 -3.25
C VAL A 572 -30.22 -4.99 -2.39
N ALA A 573 -29.44 -4.00 -1.93
CA ALA A 573 -29.96 -2.91 -1.12
C ALA A 573 -31.00 -2.07 -1.86
N PHE A 574 -30.77 -1.79 -3.15
CA PHE A 574 -31.72 -1.12 -4.02
C PHE A 574 -33.01 -1.90 -4.16
N ALA A 575 -32.93 -3.20 -4.47
CA ALA A 575 -34.11 -4.05 -4.62
C ALA A 575 -34.97 -4.07 -3.35
N VAL A 576 -34.34 -4.23 -2.17
CA VAL A 576 -35.05 -4.19 -0.89
C VAL A 576 -35.74 -2.85 -0.68
N LEU A 577 -35.01 -1.74 -0.81
CA LEU A 577 -35.56 -0.40 -0.57
C LEU A 577 -36.63 -0.01 -1.61
N ARG A 578 -36.46 -0.39 -2.87
CA ARG A 578 -37.41 -0.12 -3.96
C ARG A 578 -38.75 -0.84 -3.75
N LEU A 579 -38.72 -2.02 -3.14
CA LEU A 579 -39.92 -2.81 -2.85
C LEU A 579 -40.58 -2.41 -1.52
N SER A 580 -39.83 -1.86 -0.57
CA SER A 580 -40.33 -1.60 0.78
C SER A 580 -40.64 -0.14 1.09
N VAL A 581 -39.89 0.82 0.53
CA VAL A 581 -39.98 2.24 0.88
C VAL A 581 -40.81 3.00 -0.17
N PRO A 582 -41.64 3.98 0.22
CA PRO A 582 -42.38 4.82 -0.73
C PRO A 582 -41.45 5.48 -1.76
N LEU A 583 -41.76 5.33 -3.05
CA LEU A 583 -40.94 5.87 -4.14
C LEU A 583 -40.63 7.37 -4.02
N PRO A 584 -41.57 8.26 -3.63
CA PRO A 584 -41.25 9.68 -3.44
C PRO A 584 -40.19 9.93 -2.36
N MET A 585 -40.08 9.05 -1.36
CA MET A 585 -39.04 9.16 -0.33
C MET A 585 -37.68 8.68 -0.84
N LEU A 586 -37.64 7.70 -1.74
CA LEU A 586 -36.42 7.29 -2.43
C LEU A 586 -35.91 8.43 -3.33
N HIS A 587 -36.79 9.05 -4.13
CA HIS A 587 -36.45 10.17 -5.02
C HIS A 587 -35.98 11.43 -4.30
N LYS A 588 -36.36 11.65 -3.03
CA LYS A 588 -35.78 12.72 -2.21
C LYS A 588 -34.29 12.57 -1.93
N VAL A 589 -33.76 11.35 -2.04
CA VAL A 589 -32.36 11.04 -1.75
C VAL A 589 -31.55 10.91 -3.03
N ILE A 590 -32.05 10.17 -4.02
CA ILE A 590 -31.32 9.93 -5.28
C ILE A 590 -31.66 10.94 -6.39
N GLY A 591 -32.74 11.72 -6.23
CA GLY A 591 -33.33 12.56 -7.27
C GLY A 591 -34.37 11.82 -8.11
N ALA A 592 -35.32 12.56 -8.67
CA ALA A 592 -36.23 12.00 -9.68
C ALA A 592 -35.49 11.83 -11.02
N PRO A 593 -35.88 10.87 -11.87
CA PRO A 593 -35.24 10.67 -13.17
C PRO A 593 -35.35 11.91 -14.08
N VAL A 594 -34.23 12.38 -14.63
CA VAL A 594 -34.15 13.56 -15.50
C VAL A 594 -33.34 13.34 -16.79
N LEU A 595 -32.68 12.19 -16.94
CA LEU A 595 -31.75 11.92 -18.04
C LEU A 595 -32.46 11.38 -19.31
N GLY A 596 -33.79 11.26 -19.29
CA GLY A 596 -34.56 10.66 -20.38
C GLY A 596 -34.38 9.14 -20.52
N TRP A 597 -33.74 8.49 -19.55
CA TRP A 597 -33.58 7.04 -19.49
C TRP A 597 -34.82 6.37 -18.90
N PRO A 598 -35.02 5.05 -19.06
CA PRO A 598 -36.06 4.36 -18.33
C PRO A 598 -35.85 4.54 -16.83
N ALA A 599 -36.88 5.03 -16.12
CA ALA A 599 -36.79 5.49 -14.73
C ALA A 599 -36.08 4.51 -13.79
N LEU A 600 -36.34 3.21 -13.94
CA LEU A 600 -35.72 2.16 -13.13
C LEU A 600 -34.18 2.13 -13.26
N TRP A 601 -33.64 2.35 -14.46
CA TRP A 601 -32.21 2.31 -14.71
C TRP A 601 -31.51 3.54 -14.15
N GLU A 602 -32.11 4.72 -14.32
CA GLU A 602 -31.57 5.95 -13.73
C GLU A 602 -31.61 5.88 -12.20
N ASP A 603 -32.74 5.45 -11.62
CA ASP A 603 -32.88 5.25 -10.17
C ASP A 603 -31.82 4.26 -9.65
N LEU A 604 -31.61 3.16 -10.36
CA LEU A 604 -30.63 2.15 -9.99
C LEU A 604 -29.21 2.71 -9.99
N LEU A 605 -28.79 3.34 -11.09
CA LEU A 605 -27.40 3.81 -11.24
C LEU A 605 -27.08 4.94 -10.26
N ARG A 606 -28.01 5.88 -10.04
CA ARG A 606 -27.89 6.92 -9.01
C ARG A 606 -27.78 6.30 -7.61
N TYR A 607 -28.61 5.30 -7.31
CA TYR A 607 -28.54 4.60 -6.04
C TYR A 607 -27.22 3.84 -5.88
N LEU A 608 -26.70 3.14 -6.90
CA LEU A 608 -25.43 2.42 -6.83
C LEU A 608 -24.26 3.36 -6.50
N ALA A 609 -24.24 4.56 -7.10
CA ALA A 609 -23.24 5.58 -6.78
C ALA A 609 -23.38 6.08 -5.33
N LEU A 610 -24.59 6.44 -4.89
CA LEU A 610 -24.84 6.84 -3.50
C LEU A 610 -24.44 5.74 -2.51
N HIS A 611 -24.80 4.50 -2.83
CA HIS A 611 -24.51 3.34 -2.02
C HIS A 611 -22.99 3.13 -1.87
N ALA A 612 -22.23 3.24 -2.96
CA ALA A 612 -20.77 3.18 -2.93
C ALA A 612 -20.17 4.33 -2.11
N ALA A 613 -20.70 5.55 -2.23
CA ALA A 613 -20.27 6.73 -1.45
C ALA A 613 -20.47 6.55 0.07
N LEU A 614 -21.52 5.81 0.48
CA LEU A 614 -21.77 5.49 1.90
C LEU A 614 -20.93 4.31 2.40
N LEU A 615 -20.76 3.27 1.59
CA LEU A 615 -20.08 2.03 2.01
C LEU A 615 -18.56 2.16 2.01
N LEU A 616 -17.98 2.93 1.09
CA LEU A 616 -16.54 3.06 0.99
C LEU A 616 -15.94 3.62 2.29
N PRO A 617 -16.47 4.70 2.91
CA PRO A 617 -16.03 5.16 4.23
C PRO A 617 -16.19 4.12 5.35
N LEU A 618 -17.29 3.35 5.37
CA LEU A 618 -17.51 2.28 6.36
C LEU A 618 -16.48 1.14 6.21
N CYS A 619 -16.06 0.82 4.99
CA CYS A 619 -14.98 -0.13 4.73
C CYS A 619 -13.63 0.38 5.28
N GLY A 620 -13.36 1.68 5.12
CA GLY A 620 -12.20 2.34 5.71
C GLY A 620 -12.20 2.28 7.23
N ALA A 621 -13.36 2.51 7.84
CA ALA A 621 -13.56 2.38 9.28
C ALA A 621 -13.24 0.95 9.77
N ALA A 622 -13.77 -0.07 9.09
CA ALA A 622 -13.48 -1.46 9.41
C ALA A 622 -11.99 -1.80 9.24
N ALA A 623 -11.34 -1.32 8.17
CA ALA A 623 -9.90 -1.51 7.95
C ALA A 623 -9.06 -0.87 9.07
N LEU A 624 -9.42 0.33 9.51
CA LEU A 624 -8.73 1.03 10.60
C LEU A 624 -8.93 0.33 11.95
N VAL A 625 -10.16 -0.06 12.30
CA VAL A 625 -10.42 -0.82 13.53
C VAL A 625 -9.68 -2.16 13.52
N GLN A 626 -9.61 -2.83 12.37
CA GLN A 626 -8.83 -4.05 12.21
C GLN A 626 -7.32 -3.80 12.37
N LEU A 627 -6.79 -2.67 11.88
CA LEU A 627 -5.38 -2.27 12.07
C LEU A 627 -5.05 -2.07 13.55
N LEU A 628 -5.95 -1.43 14.31
CA LEU A 628 -5.78 -1.22 15.76
C LEU A 628 -5.75 -2.54 16.53
N ARG A 629 -6.46 -3.57 16.03
CA ARG A 629 -6.45 -4.93 16.57
C ARG A 629 -5.22 -5.73 16.12
N ASP A 630 -4.86 -5.63 14.84
CA ASP A 630 -3.71 -6.29 14.23
C ASP A 630 -3.02 -5.40 13.17
N ALA A 631 -1.79 -4.99 13.49
CA ALA A 631 -1.00 -4.15 12.60
C ALA A 631 -0.68 -4.77 11.23
N THR A 632 -0.90 -6.07 11.01
CA THR A 632 -0.74 -6.68 9.67
C THR A 632 -1.81 -6.24 8.67
N ALA A 633 -2.91 -5.64 9.15
CA ALA A 633 -4.00 -5.14 8.32
C ALA A 633 -3.72 -3.80 7.63
N LEU A 634 -2.51 -3.21 7.80
CA LEU A 634 -2.12 -1.95 7.16
C LEU A 634 -2.33 -1.98 5.64
N ALA A 635 -2.02 -3.11 5.00
CA ALA A 635 -2.21 -3.28 3.56
C ALA A 635 -3.66 -3.05 3.10
N ARG A 636 -4.64 -3.40 3.94
CA ARG A 636 -6.07 -3.22 3.64
C ARG A 636 -6.48 -1.76 3.76
N LEU A 637 -5.95 -1.05 4.75
CA LEU A 637 -6.18 0.37 4.93
C LEU A 637 -5.55 1.17 3.78
N VAL A 638 -4.32 0.82 3.38
CA VAL A 638 -3.65 1.45 2.23
C VAL A 638 -4.43 1.18 0.94
N TYR A 639 -4.83 -0.06 0.68
CA TYR A 639 -5.65 -0.39 -0.49
C TYR A 639 -6.98 0.36 -0.51
N TRP A 640 -7.67 0.43 0.64
CA TRP A 640 -8.87 1.25 0.78
C TRP A 640 -8.59 2.72 0.49
N ALA A 641 -7.49 3.29 1.01
CA ALA A 641 -7.15 4.68 0.79
C ALA A 641 -6.90 4.99 -0.69
N LEU A 642 -6.26 4.06 -1.43
CA LEU A 642 -6.10 4.17 -2.89
C LEU A 642 -7.45 4.15 -3.61
N LEU A 643 -8.36 3.25 -3.23
CA LEU A 643 -9.71 3.23 -3.79
C LEU A 643 -10.50 4.49 -3.44
N ALA A 644 -10.40 4.97 -2.21
CA ALA A 644 -11.04 6.20 -1.78
C ALA A 644 -10.53 7.40 -2.58
N ALA A 645 -9.22 7.50 -2.80
CA ALA A 645 -8.65 8.54 -3.66
C ALA A 645 -9.13 8.44 -5.11
N LEU A 646 -9.17 7.21 -5.66
CA LEU A 646 -9.60 6.95 -7.04
C LEU A 646 -11.08 7.27 -7.26
N PHE A 647 -11.94 6.90 -6.31
CA PHE A 647 -13.40 7.00 -6.45
C PHE A 647 -14.02 8.23 -5.80
N ALA A 648 -13.28 9.00 -4.99
CA ALA A 648 -13.81 10.20 -4.32
C ALA A 648 -14.43 11.17 -5.32
N TRP A 649 -13.70 11.54 -6.37
CA TRP A 649 -14.20 12.45 -7.39
C TRP A 649 -15.33 11.86 -8.25
N PRO A 650 -15.21 10.65 -8.84
CA PRO A 650 -16.32 10.04 -9.58
C PRO A 650 -17.61 9.92 -8.78
N LEU A 651 -17.53 9.53 -7.51
CA LEU A 651 -18.71 9.43 -6.65
C LEU A 651 -19.27 10.80 -6.30
N HIS A 652 -18.41 11.78 -6.04
CA HIS A 652 -18.82 13.17 -5.85
C HIS A 652 -19.59 13.71 -7.06
N TRP A 653 -19.03 13.53 -8.25
CA TRP A 653 -19.62 13.99 -9.50
C TRP A 653 -21.01 13.40 -9.73
N VAL A 654 -21.19 12.08 -9.57
CA VAL A 654 -22.50 11.43 -9.78
C VAL A 654 -23.50 11.83 -8.68
N VAL A 655 -23.08 11.81 -7.42
CA VAL A 655 -24.00 11.95 -6.28
C VAL A 655 -24.35 13.41 -6.00
N VAL A 656 -23.42 14.34 -6.27
CA VAL A 656 -23.53 15.75 -5.88
C VAL A 656 -23.67 16.66 -7.09
N GLU A 657 -22.67 16.70 -7.99
CA GLU A 657 -22.71 17.64 -9.13
C GLU A 657 -23.84 17.31 -10.12
N ARG A 658 -24.12 16.02 -10.32
CA ARG A 658 -25.23 15.52 -11.14
C ARG A 658 -26.46 15.15 -10.32
N ALA A 659 -26.57 15.64 -9.08
CA ALA A 659 -27.74 15.41 -8.25
C ALA A 659 -29.00 15.96 -8.95
N ALA A 660 -30.03 15.11 -9.07
CA ALA A 660 -31.36 15.53 -9.53
C ALA A 660 -32.28 15.85 -8.33
N THR A 661 -31.69 16.35 -7.24
CA THR A 661 -32.39 16.75 -6.02
C THR A 661 -31.73 17.98 -5.42
N ASP A 662 -32.55 18.98 -5.12
CA ASP A 662 -32.16 20.20 -4.43
C ASP A 662 -31.72 19.95 -2.98
N ASN A 663 -32.36 18.99 -2.29
CA ASN A 663 -32.08 18.72 -0.88
C ASN A 663 -30.64 18.26 -0.61
N LEU A 664 -29.91 17.72 -1.59
CA LEU A 664 -28.56 17.23 -1.34
C LEU A 664 -27.53 18.36 -1.49
N THR A 665 -27.60 19.13 -2.56
CA THR A 665 -26.68 20.25 -2.83
C THR A 665 -26.92 21.45 -1.92
N GLU A 666 -28.16 21.77 -1.57
CA GLU A 666 -28.50 22.89 -0.67
C GLU A 666 -28.12 22.63 0.80
N LEU A 667 -28.18 21.38 1.25
CA LEU A 667 -27.83 21.03 2.64
C LEU A 667 -26.32 20.88 2.84
N MET A 668 -25.55 20.83 1.75
CA MET A 668 -24.10 20.67 1.77
C MET A 668 -23.40 22.02 1.62
N ARG A 669 -22.32 22.21 2.38
CA ARG A 669 -21.60 23.47 2.37
C ARG A 669 -21.05 23.84 0.99
N GLY A 670 -21.23 25.11 0.62
CA GLY A 670 -20.69 25.66 -0.62
C GLY A 670 -21.32 25.05 -1.86
N GLY A 671 -22.64 24.79 -1.80
CA GLY A 671 -23.41 24.23 -2.92
C GLY A 671 -23.09 22.77 -3.23
N GLY A 672 -22.58 22.01 -2.25
CA GLY A 672 -22.11 20.66 -2.48
C GLY A 672 -20.68 20.59 -3.00
N SER A 673 -19.74 21.34 -2.43
CA SER A 673 -18.31 21.24 -2.78
C SER A 673 -17.72 19.85 -2.51
N LEU A 674 -16.62 19.50 -3.20
CA LEU A 674 -15.89 18.25 -2.96
C LEU A 674 -15.43 18.14 -1.50
N LEU A 675 -14.99 19.24 -0.90
CA LEU A 675 -14.59 19.29 0.51
C LEU A 675 -15.77 18.99 1.45
N ALA A 676 -16.94 19.54 1.16
CA ALA A 676 -18.15 19.26 1.95
C ALA A 676 -18.54 17.78 1.87
N SER A 677 -18.56 17.21 0.65
CA SER A 677 -18.86 15.78 0.46
C SER A 677 -17.84 14.86 1.13
N SER A 678 -16.56 15.22 1.08
CA SER A 678 -15.47 14.49 1.74
C SER A 678 -15.56 14.59 3.27
N SER A 679 -16.01 15.73 3.79
CA SER A 679 -16.26 15.91 5.23
C SER A 679 -17.42 15.05 5.72
N LEU A 680 -18.50 14.93 4.94
CA LEU A 680 -19.60 14.01 5.25
C LEU A 680 -19.16 12.54 5.18
N ALA A 681 -18.34 12.18 4.18
CA ALA A 681 -17.74 10.85 4.11
C ALA A 681 -16.84 10.56 5.34
N ALA A 682 -16.07 11.55 5.81
CA ALA A 682 -15.28 11.44 7.03
C ALA A 682 -16.15 11.27 8.27
N ALA A 683 -17.31 11.93 8.36
CA ALA A 683 -18.28 11.71 9.43
C ALA A 683 -18.81 10.26 9.45
N ILE A 684 -19.14 9.70 8.28
CA ILE A 684 -19.57 8.29 8.16
C ILE A 684 -18.44 7.34 8.58
N MET A 685 -17.21 7.59 8.14
CA MET A 685 -16.05 6.80 8.56
C MET A 685 -15.84 6.87 10.08
N ALA A 686 -15.88 8.07 10.67
CA ALA A 686 -15.75 8.24 12.11
C ALA A 686 -16.85 7.50 12.87
N LEU A 687 -18.11 7.59 12.43
CA LEU A 687 -19.21 6.82 13.00
C LEU A 687 -18.95 5.30 12.95
N GLY A 688 -18.45 4.81 11.81
CA GLY A 688 -18.04 3.41 11.66
C GLY A 688 -16.89 3.01 12.58
N VAL A 689 -15.90 3.89 12.80
CA VAL A 689 -14.75 3.64 13.69
C VAL A 689 -15.22 3.57 15.14
N ALA A 690 -16.07 4.49 15.57
CA ALA A 690 -16.68 4.49 16.89
C ALA A 690 -17.45 3.18 17.13
N ALA A 691 -18.33 2.82 16.19
CA ALA A 691 -19.12 1.59 16.28
C ALA A 691 -18.26 0.32 16.32
N GLY A 692 -17.27 0.22 15.42
CA GLY A 692 -16.38 -0.93 15.34
C GLY A 692 -15.49 -1.06 16.57
N ALA A 693 -14.95 0.05 17.09
CA ALA A 693 -14.17 0.06 18.32
C ALA A 693 -15.01 -0.39 19.52
N LEU A 694 -16.22 0.16 19.68
CA LEU A 694 -17.17 -0.20 20.73
C LEU A 694 -17.54 -1.69 20.68
N ALA A 695 -17.81 -2.22 19.49
CA ALA A 695 -18.12 -3.64 19.27
C ALA A 695 -16.97 -4.57 19.67
N CYS A 696 -15.72 -4.11 19.61
CA CYS A 696 -14.52 -4.89 19.91
C CYS A 696 -14.08 -4.86 21.38
N LEU A 697 -14.44 -3.83 22.15
CA LEU A 697 -13.98 -3.64 23.55
C LEU A 697 -14.19 -4.85 24.47
N PRO A 698 -15.34 -5.56 24.45
CA PRO A 698 -15.56 -6.70 25.33
C PRO A 698 -14.61 -7.89 25.07
N GLY A 699 -14.12 -8.03 23.84
CA GLY A 699 -13.40 -9.23 23.38
C GLY A 699 -11.87 -9.14 23.38
N VAL A 700 -11.29 -7.97 23.67
CA VAL A 700 -9.84 -7.73 23.52
C VAL A 700 -9.24 -7.27 24.84
N ARG A 701 -8.25 -8.00 25.39
CA ARG A 701 -7.58 -7.65 26.66
C ARG A 701 -6.32 -6.78 26.48
N GLY A 702 -5.49 -7.05 25.46
CA GLY A 702 -4.20 -6.36 25.27
C GLY A 702 -4.20 -5.08 24.40
N ARG A 703 -5.30 -4.77 23.71
CA ARG A 703 -5.41 -3.61 22.78
C ARG A 703 -6.58 -2.68 23.12
N ARG A 704 -7.00 -2.61 24.39
CA ARG A 704 -8.14 -1.77 24.80
C ARG A 704 -7.87 -0.28 24.66
N ARG A 705 -6.67 0.18 25.07
CA ARG A 705 -6.28 1.60 25.01
C ARG A 705 -6.41 2.22 23.61
N PRO A 706 -5.84 1.64 22.53
CA PRO A 706 -6.00 2.22 21.19
C PRO A 706 -7.44 2.20 20.69
N LEU A 707 -8.25 1.20 21.08
CA LEU A 707 -9.67 1.16 20.73
C LEU A 707 -10.49 2.23 21.48
N LEU A 708 -10.20 2.47 22.76
CA LEU A 708 -10.83 3.54 23.53
C LEU A 708 -10.45 4.92 23.01
N LEU A 709 -9.17 5.13 22.66
CA LEU A 709 -8.72 6.37 22.04
C LEU A 709 -9.40 6.60 20.69
N ALA A 710 -9.45 5.57 19.83
CA ALA A 710 -10.13 5.66 18.54
C ALA A 710 -11.63 5.92 18.70
N LEU A 711 -12.29 5.29 19.68
CA LEU A 711 -13.69 5.56 20.01
C LEU A 711 -13.91 7.03 20.42
N ALA A 712 -13.08 7.55 21.33
CA ALA A 712 -13.19 8.94 21.80
C ALA A 712 -12.93 9.95 20.67
N LEU A 713 -11.85 9.77 19.92
CA LEU A 713 -11.51 10.64 18.78
C LEU A 713 -12.59 10.58 17.69
N ALA A 714 -13.13 9.40 17.41
CA ALA A 714 -14.19 9.24 16.41
C ALA A 714 -15.50 9.92 16.85
N LEU A 715 -15.92 9.73 18.10
CA LEU A 715 -17.13 10.39 18.63
C LEU A 715 -17.01 11.91 18.64
N ALA A 716 -15.83 12.46 18.91
CA ALA A 716 -15.56 13.89 18.79
C ALA A 716 -15.45 14.35 17.31
N GLY A 717 -14.94 13.49 16.44
CA GLY A 717 -14.76 13.78 15.01
C GLY A 717 -16.06 13.85 14.22
N VAL A 718 -17.08 13.05 14.55
CA VAL A 718 -18.38 13.08 13.84
C VAL A 718 -19.01 14.48 13.82
N PRO A 719 -19.25 15.17 14.95
CA PRO A 719 -19.86 16.49 14.92
C PRO A 719 -18.99 17.53 14.21
N LEU A 720 -17.66 17.46 14.34
CA LEU A 720 -16.74 18.36 13.62
C LEU A 720 -16.82 18.17 12.10
N ALA A 721 -16.86 16.92 11.64
CA ALA A 721 -16.96 16.58 10.23
C ALA A 721 -18.35 16.95 9.65
N LEU A 722 -19.42 16.76 10.43
CA LEU A 722 -20.76 17.26 10.06
C LEU A 722 -20.78 18.79 9.98
N LEU A 723 -20.18 19.48 10.95
CA LEU A 723 -20.05 20.94 10.92
C LEU A 723 -19.20 21.41 9.73
N ALA A 724 -18.22 20.64 9.26
CA ALA A 724 -17.42 20.95 8.08
C ALA A 724 -18.19 20.72 6.76
N GLY A 725 -19.10 19.75 6.73
CA GLY A 725 -19.81 19.33 5.51
C GLY A 725 -21.22 19.92 5.32
N LEU A 726 -21.92 20.28 6.39
CA LEU A 726 -23.31 20.76 6.34
C LEU A 726 -23.40 22.29 6.28
N GLU A 727 -24.38 22.79 5.55
CA GLU A 727 -24.65 24.23 5.41
C GLU A 727 -25.27 24.80 6.70
N PRO A 728 -24.64 25.82 7.33
CA PRO A 728 -25.16 26.43 8.57
C PRO A 728 -26.41 27.28 8.36
N ALA A 729 -26.66 27.79 7.15
CA ALA A 729 -27.83 28.61 6.84
C ALA A 729 -28.36 28.34 5.42
N VAL A 730 -29.58 27.81 5.35
CA VAL A 730 -30.33 27.55 4.12
C VAL A 730 -31.56 28.45 4.11
N SER A 731 -31.74 29.23 3.04
CA SER A 731 -32.91 30.09 2.84
C SER A 731 -33.90 29.38 1.90
N LYS A 732 -35.02 28.89 2.45
CA LYS A 732 -36.03 28.16 1.67
C LYS A 732 -37.41 28.30 2.31
N TYR A 733 -38.45 28.36 1.47
CA TYR A 733 -39.85 28.52 1.90
C TYR A 733 -40.11 29.76 2.78
N GLY A 734 -39.36 30.85 2.56
CA GLY A 734 -39.49 32.07 3.35
C GLY A 734 -38.94 31.98 4.77
N GLN A 735 -38.15 30.94 5.08
CA GLN A 735 -37.50 30.75 6.37
C GLN A 735 -35.99 30.50 6.20
N VAL A 736 -35.21 30.84 7.23
CA VAL A 736 -33.78 30.54 7.31
C VAL A 736 -33.54 29.50 8.40
N PHE A 737 -32.94 28.38 8.03
CA PHE A 737 -32.65 27.27 8.94
C PHE A 737 -31.34 26.59 8.57
N SER A 738 -30.67 25.94 9.51
CA SER A 738 -29.48 25.13 9.24
C SER A 738 -29.84 23.77 8.64
N ALA A 739 -28.90 23.16 7.91
CA ALA A 739 -29.11 21.80 7.40
C ALA A 739 -29.37 20.76 8.51
N LEU A 740 -28.77 20.94 9.69
CA LEU A 740 -29.06 20.09 10.86
C LEU A 740 -30.49 20.29 11.37
N GLN A 741 -31.00 21.52 11.40
CA GLN A 741 -32.40 21.77 11.75
C GLN A 741 -33.34 21.09 10.75
N PHE A 742 -33.05 21.16 9.46
CA PHE A 742 -33.83 20.48 8.43
C PHE A 742 -33.90 18.95 8.62
N ILE A 743 -32.79 18.34 9.05
CA ILE A 743 -32.67 16.89 9.24
C ILE A 743 -33.32 16.42 10.55
N LEU A 744 -33.18 17.18 11.64
CA LEU A 744 -33.50 16.74 13.01
C LEU A 744 -34.79 17.32 13.60
N SER A 745 -35.40 18.31 12.95
CA SER A 745 -36.64 18.92 13.44
C SER A 745 -37.87 18.07 13.14
N ALA A 746 -38.86 18.11 14.05
CA ALA A 746 -40.07 17.30 13.95
C ALA A 746 -41.03 17.77 12.84
N GLY A 747 -40.96 19.04 12.44
CA GLY A 747 -41.77 19.63 11.38
C GLY A 747 -41.04 20.72 10.62
N ARG A 748 -41.64 21.20 9.52
CA ARG A 748 -41.12 22.34 8.72
C ARG A 748 -41.63 23.69 9.19
N ASP A 749 -42.68 23.69 10.02
CA ASP A 749 -43.34 24.90 10.48
C ASP A 749 -42.68 25.47 11.75
N ALA A 750 -41.94 24.63 12.48
CA ALA A 750 -41.19 25.00 13.67
C ALA A 750 -39.88 24.19 13.76
N TYR A 751 -38.75 24.86 13.50
CA TYR A 751 -37.42 24.26 13.63
C TYR A 751 -36.94 24.24 15.09
N ALA A 752 -36.21 23.18 15.45
CA ALA A 752 -35.69 22.99 16.80
C ALA A 752 -34.74 24.13 17.22
N ALA A 753 -34.88 24.59 18.47
CA ALA A 753 -33.97 25.56 19.08
C ALA A 753 -32.56 24.94 19.28
N PRO A 754 -31.49 25.74 19.43
CA PRO A 754 -30.11 25.23 19.48
C PRO A 754 -29.87 24.14 20.54
N ALA A 755 -30.42 24.30 21.75
CA ALA A 755 -30.28 23.30 22.82
C ALA A 755 -31.01 21.99 22.50
N GLU A 756 -32.22 22.08 21.95
CA GLU A 756 -32.99 20.93 21.50
C GLU A 756 -32.29 20.22 20.32
N LEU A 757 -31.74 20.98 19.38
CA LEU A 757 -31.00 20.46 18.24
C LEU A 757 -29.74 19.71 18.69
N ALA A 758 -29.00 20.25 19.65
CA ALA A 758 -27.81 19.60 20.23
C ALA A 758 -28.20 18.28 20.93
N LEU A 759 -29.29 18.27 21.71
CA LEU A 759 -29.80 17.06 22.35
C LEU A 759 -30.20 16.00 21.32
N ARG A 760 -31.00 16.38 20.32
CA ARG A 760 -31.44 15.49 19.23
C ARG A 760 -30.24 14.94 18.44
N GLY A 761 -29.25 15.78 18.15
CA GLY A 761 -28.02 15.39 17.46
C GLY A 761 -27.18 14.40 18.29
N GLY A 762 -27.03 14.65 19.58
CA GLY A 762 -26.34 13.73 20.51
C GLY A 762 -27.04 12.38 20.61
N LEU A 763 -28.38 12.37 20.75
CA LEU A 763 -29.17 11.14 20.76
C LEU A 763 -29.05 10.37 19.44
N ALA A 764 -29.10 11.06 18.29
CA ALA A 764 -28.92 10.43 16.98
C ALA A 764 -27.53 9.79 16.83
N LEU A 765 -26.47 10.48 17.27
CA LEU A 765 -25.11 9.95 17.26
C LEU A 765 -24.97 8.69 18.11
N LEU A 766 -25.49 8.72 19.34
CA LEU A 766 -25.47 7.57 20.25
C LEU A 766 -26.28 6.40 19.69
N ALA A 767 -27.48 6.66 19.17
CA ALA A 767 -28.35 5.64 18.58
C ALA A 767 -27.69 4.99 17.35
N CYS A 768 -27.13 5.78 16.43
CA CYS A 768 -26.46 5.27 15.24
C CYS A 768 -25.21 4.46 15.60
N THR A 769 -24.38 4.97 16.51
CA THR A 769 -23.16 4.28 16.97
C THR A 769 -23.51 2.96 17.67
N GLY A 770 -24.51 2.99 18.55
CA GLY A 770 -24.97 1.82 19.30
C GLY A 770 -25.58 0.74 18.39
N ALA A 771 -26.45 1.14 17.45
CA ALA A 771 -27.07 0.23 16.49
C ALA A 771 -26.03 -0.41 15.57
N LEU A 772 -25.11 0.38 15.00
CA LEU A 772 -24.00 -0.14 14.19
C LEU A 772 -23.11 -1.08 15.01
N ALA A 773 -22.73 -0.71 16.24
CA ALA A 773 -21.91 -1.55 17.11
C ALA A 773 -22.60 -2.88 17.42
N TRP A 774 -23.91 -2.87 17.70
CA TRP A 774 -24.70 -4.07 17.96
C TRP A 774 -24.74 -5.00 16.74
N LEU A 775 -25.04 -4.45 15.55
CA LEU A 775 -25.09 -5.20 14.29
C LEU A 775 -23.72 -5.78 13.89
N GLN A 776 -22.64 -5.04 14.16
CA GLN A 776 -21.28 -5.45 13.81
C GLN A 776 -20.66 -6.43 14.82
N ARG A 777 -21.13 -6.47 16.07
CA ARG A 777 -20.53 -7.26 17.16
C ARG A 777 -20.33 -8.74 16.86
N PRO A 778 -21.29 -9.48 16.27
CA PRO A 778 -21.09 -10.89 15.93
C PRO A 778 -19.91 -11.10 14.97
N TRP A 779 -19.74 -10.19 14.02
CA TRP A 779 -18.70 -10.26 13.00
C TRP A 779 -17.30 -10.01 13.57
N TRP A 780 -17.20 -9.08 14.53
CA TRP A 780 -15.94 -8.78 15.23
C TRP A 780 -15.52 -9.87 16.24
N GLN A 781 -16.49 -10.59 16.82
CA GLN A 781 -16.25 -11.66 17.80
C GLN A 781 -15.78 -12.98 17.17
N VAL A 782 -16.23 -13.29 15.95
CA VAL A 782 -15.77 -14.47 15.20
C VAL A 782 -14.36 -14.25 14.62
N ALA A 783 -13.97 -13.00 14.37
CA ALA A 783 -12.63 -12.60 13.94
C ALA A 783 -11.57 -12.61 15.07
N ARG A 784 -11.65 -13.55 16.03
CA ARG A 784 -10.66 -13.68 17.12
C ARG A 784 -9.30 -14.10 16.56
N LEU A 785 -8.25 -13.40 16.99
CA LEU A 785 -6.88 -13.87 16.83
C LEU A 785 -6.72 -15.17 17.65
N PRO A 786 -5.99 -16.19 17.17
CA PRO A 786 -5.65 -17.34 17.98
C PRO A 786 -4.93 -16.83 19.24
N GLU A 787 -5.47 -17.14 20.42
CA GLU A 787 -4.75 -16.86 21.66
C GLU A 787 -3.42 -17.61 21.62
N PRO A 788 -2.30 -16.99 22.05
CA PRO A 788 -1.09 -17.75 22.30
C PRO A 788 -1.45 -18.82 23.31
N ARG A 789 -1.27 -20.10 22.95
CA ARG A 789 -1.43 -21.23 23.86
C ARG A 789 -0.67 -20.88 25.14
N ARG A 790 -1.40 -20.70 26.25
CA ARG A 790 -0.78 -20.72 27.57
C ARG A 790 -0.03 -22.05 27.63
N SER A 791 1.29 -21.99 27.77
CA SER A 791 2.10 -23.15 28.12
C SER A 791 1.41 -23.81 29.31
N ALA A 792 0.97 -25.06 29.12
CA ALA A 792 0.45 -25.85 30.22
C ALA A 792 1.48 -25.81 31.36
N PRO A 793 1.05 -25.65 32.63
CA PRO A 793 1.98 -25.78 33.74
C PRO A 793 2.62 -27.17 33.66
N ALA A 794 3.94 -27.22 33.76
CA ALA A 794 4.69 -28.47 33.80
C ALA A 794 4.08 -29.39 34.86
N PRO A 795 3.90 -30.69 34.58
CA PRO A 795 3.38 -31.62 35.57
C PRO A 795 4.32 -31.63 36.77
N ARG A 796 3.77 -31.36 37.97
CA ARG A 796 4.48 -31.54 39.23
C ARG A 796 4.88 -33.01 39.33
N SER A 797 6.18 -33.28 39.33
CA SER A 797 6.74 -34.59 39.68
C SER A 797 6.28 -34.95 41.09
N ARG A 798 5.50 -36.03 41.22
CA ARG A 798 5.30 -36.70 42.51
C ARG A 798 6.64 -37.32 42.94
N PRO A 799 7.02 -37.24 44.22
CA PRO A 799 8.15 -38.03 44.71
C PRO A 799 7.77 -39.50 44.68
N ALA A 800 8.63 -40.33 44.12
CA ALA A 800 8.50 -41.78 44.18
C ALA A 800 8.82 -42.22 45.61
N SER A 801 7.84 -42.84 46.27
CA SER A 801 8.03 -43.71 47.42
C SER A 801 8.27 -45.13 46.92
N ALA A 802 9.51 -45.61 47.10
CA ALA A 802 9.94 -47.00 47.35
C ALA A 802 11.45 -47.06 47.14
#